data_AF-A0A419EZ92-F1
#
_entry.id   AF-A0A419EZ92-F1
#
_cell.length_a   1.000
_cell.length_b   1.000
_cell.length_c   1.000
_cell.angle_alpha   90.00
_cell.angle_beta   90.00
_cell.angle_gamma   90.00
#
_symmetry.space_group_name_H-M   'P 1'
#
loop_
_entity.id
_entity.type
_entity.pdbx_description
1 polymer ?
#
loop_
_entity_poly.entity_id
_entity_poly.type
_entity_poly.pdbx_seq_one_letter_code
_entity_poly.pdbx_strand_id
1 'polypeptide(L)'
;MKIAAKAISMKAEGYDIIDFSVGEPDLPTPDHIKDAARKALDINYTKYTMNAGSIELRKAIAKKLKDENGLDYKLNEIIVSNGAKQAIYNAIMTLVDEGDEVIIPAPFYVSYPEMVNLAKGKSVVVNTKEENGFKITPAELREAITSNTKVFILCNPCNPTGTAYNETELKALADVLEDEEIYILSDEIYEKLVYDDFKFTSFASLGEKIKAKTVIVNGVSKAFSMTGWRIGYAAAVKEIIEGCNKVQSHSTSGACSISQMASDCALLGSKDFTINMVKEFQRRRDYVLSRLKEIPGITCHKPEGAFYVFPNISSYFDKEYNGTYVRNSYGLANYLLREGKVVVVPGEAFGGDNYIRISYTTSMANLKEGIDRIISALSKLESPVKSKIFDLSNAKTRIKRPIELETSINIETRNALVAEAEVQLKYDNYFEWNANINNVVVQLRTNVPHLYDFWIENWYPAQLKPELKPDGIIYAAFGVIGREPHAFYNPETNTGILFNTDNYGSLRSLAFGLVADIANKKYEMNSIRGMSADYKGNGFVLVGPKGAKKTEIFYGLLKNDDITFHSTDIMFVSLNDKKILAENPERKIYIPTFTSAAFPTLADLFYRSKCENVISKASECETRDCQQPNGCDMDSGYPYCFKASKDSYAMLDPYWIGGMYKHLKEINIRTIFIMKSDSGNDQIRQLDSNEAVSILEKGWSSGLLTPSDHKTLPFYNLHFVVNTPEKIEAYKTFYREVFKKSKCYLVNVEKGTEEEIQKSILDVIN
;
A
#
# COMPACT_ATOMS: atom_id res chain seq x y z
N MET A 1 2.43 -13.32 1.53
CA MET A 1 3.78 -13.83 1.17
C MET A 1 4.89 -13.37 2.14
N LYS A 2 5.01 -12.08 2.48
CA LYS A 2 6.09 -11.57 3.37
C LYS A 2 6.17 -12.23 4.76
N ILE A 3 5.03 -12.40 5.45
CA ILE A 3 4.98 -13.03 6.78
C ILE A 3 5.41 -14.51 6.72
N ALA A 4 4.94 -15.26 5.72
CA ALA A 4 5.31 -16.66 5.54
C ALA A 4 6.82 -16.82 5.28
N ALA A 5 7.43 -15.97 4.44
CA ALA A 5 8.87 -15.99 4.19
C ALA A 5 9.68 -15.72 5.47
N LYS A 6 9.24 -14.76 6.29
CA LYS A 6 9.87 -14.45 7.58
C LYS A 6 9.74 -15.61 8.58
N ALA A 7 8.58 -16.26 8.63
CA ALA A 7 8.38 -17.43 9.47
C ALA A 7 9.29 -18.61 9.07
N ILE A 8 9.53 -18.81 7.76
CA ILE A 8 10.48 -19.82 7.28
C ILE A 8 11.91 -19.49 7.74
N SER A 9 12.35 -18.23 7.61
CA SER A 9 13.66 -17.79 8.13
C SER A 9 13.80 -18.05 9.63
N MET A 10 12.80 -17.64 10.41
CA MET A 10 12.83 -17.83 11.86
C MET A 10 12.81 -19.33 12.25
N LYS A 11 12.07 -20.19 11.54
CA LYS A 11 12.15 -21.65 11.76
C LYS A 11 13.56 -22.18 11.48
N ALA A 12 14.20 -21.70 10.41
CA ALA A 12 15.59 -22.07 10.09
C ALA A 12 16.60 -21.57 11.14
N GLU A 13 16.31 -20.46 11.81
CA GLU A 13 17.06 -19.92 12.96
C GLU A 13 16.77 -20.67 14.28
N GLY A 14 15.92 -21.71 14.26
CA GLY A 14 15.62 -22.55 15.43
C GLY A 14 14.47 -22.07 16.31
N TYR A 15 13.71 -21.05 15.89
CA TYR A 15 12.51 -20.63 16.62
C TYR A 15 11.37 -21.63 16.47
N ASP A 16 10.75 -22.02 17.58
CA ASP A 16 9.52 -22.79 17.59
C ASP A 16 8.32 -21.92 17.20
N ILE A 17 7.80 -22.13 15.99
CA ILE A 17 6.75 -21.30 15.39
C ILE A 17 5.49 -22.12 15.12
N ILE A 18 4.37 -21.64 15.66
CA ILE A 18 3.04 -22.16 15.38
C ILE A 18 2.46 -21.44 14.17
N ASP A 19 1.96 -22.21 13.20
CA ASP A 19 1.47 -21.69 11.93
C ASP A 19 -0.04 -21.87 11.78
N PHE A 20 -0.80 -20.78 11.88
CA PHE A 20 -2.24 -20.73 11.62
C PHE A 20 -2.56 -20.13 10.23
N SER A 21 -1.56 -19.96 9.37
CA SER A 21 -1.77 -19.41 8.02
C SER A 21 -2.18 -20.47 7.01
N VAL A 22 -1.81 -21.74 7.23
CA VAL A 22 -2.01 -22.82 6.25
C VAL A 22 -3.48 -23.23 6.19
N GLY A 23 -4.02 -23.22 4.98
CA GLY A 23 -5.42 -23.56 4.70
C GLY A 23 -5.63 -24.99 4.20
N GLU A 24 -5.05 -25.99 4.85
CA GLU A 24 -5.21 -27.41 4.49
C GLU A 24 -5.51 -28.28 5.70
N PRO A 25 -6.37 -29.31 5.58
CA PRO A 25 -6.58 -30.28 6.65
C PRO A 25 -5.27 -30.97 7.07
N ASP A 26 -5.05 -31.12 8.38
CA ASP A 26 -3.91 -31.85 8.97
C ASP A 26 -4.09 -33.37 8.95
N LEU A 27 -5.29 -33.87 8.67
CA LEU A 27 -5.55 -35.30 8.56
C LEU A 27 -4.92 -35.85 7.26
N PRO A 28 -4.32 -37.05 7.27
CA PRO A 28 -3.80 -37.65 6.05
C PRO A 28 -4.95 -37.98 5.09
N THR A 29 -4.66 -37.98 3.78
CA THR A 29 -5.59 -38.53 2.78
C THR A 29 -6.03 -39.96 3.19
N PRO A 30 -7.32 -40.31 3.10
CA PRO A 30 -7.81 -41.66 3.41
C PRO A 30 -7.09 -42.78 2.64
N ASP A 31 -6.90 -43.94 3.29
CA ASP A 31 -6.11 -45.02 2.70
C ASP A 31 -6.73 -45.63 1.44
N HIS A 32 -8.06 -45.77 1.38
CA HIS A 32 -8.75 -46.25 0.17
C HIS A 32 -8.51 -45.33 -1.06
N ILE A 33 -8.27 -44.03 -0.83
CA ILE A 33 -7.91 -43.07 -1.89
C ILE A 33 -6.44 -43.25 -2.29
N LYS A 34 -5.53 -43.46 -1.32
CA LYS A 34 -4.13 -43.78 -1.60
C LYS A 34 -3.98 -45.09 -2.36
N ASP A 35 -4.79 -46.10 -2.02
CA ASP A 35 -4.82 -47.40 -2.69
C ASP A 35 -5.28 -47.28 -4.14
N ALA A 36 -6.26 -46.42 -4.42
CA ALA A 36 -6.66 -46.12 -5.79
C ALA A 36 -5.51 -45.50 -6.60
N ALA A 37 -4.71 -44.62 -5.99
CA ALA A 37 -3.51 -44.06 -6.63
C ALA A 37 -2.41 -45.10 -6.86
N ARG A 38 -2.16 -46.00 -5.89
CA ARG A 38 -1.21 -47.13 -6.07
C ARG A 38 -1.68 -48.04 -7.21
N LYS A 39 -2.96 -48.39 -7.22
CA LYS A 39 -3.55 -49.19 -8.30
C LYS A 39 -3.41 -48.50 -9.66
N ALA A 40 -3.60 -47.18 -9.73
CA ALA A 40 -3.38 -46.41 -10.95
C ALA A 40 -1.94 -46.57 -11.48
N LEU A 41 -0.95 -46.57 -10.59
CA LEU A 41 0.45 -46.84 -10.94
C LEU A 41 0.65 -48.30 -11.39
N ASP A 42 0.12 -49.27 -10.65
CA ASP A 42 0.26 -50.70 -10.94
C ASP A 42 -0.29 -51.08 -12.33
N ILE A 43 -1.39 -50.44 -12.76
CA ILE A 43 -1.98 -50.67 -14.09
C ILE A 43 -1.44 -49.72 -15.18
N ASN A 44 -0.39 -48.96 -14.89
CA ASN A 44 0.21 -47.98 -15.81
C ASN A 44 -0.76 -46.90 -16.31
N TYR A 45 -1.66 -46.40 -15.45
CA TYR A 45 -2.57 -45.28 -15.74
C TYR A 45 -1.83 -43.93 -15.73
N THR A 46 -0.83 -43.79 -16.62
CA THR A 46 0.17 -42.71 -16.65
C THR A 46 0.20 -41.95 -17.97
N LYS A 47 -0.76 -42.21 -18.87
CA LYS A 47 -0.87 -41.53 -20.17
C LYS A 47 -1.81 -40.33 -20.09
N TYR A 48 -1.82 -39.52 -21.14
CA TYR A 48 -2.75 -38.40 -21.26
C TYR A 48 -4.20 -38.87 -21.08
N THR A 49 -4.93 -38.16 -20.24
CA THR A 49 -6.38 -38.28 -20.12
C THR A 49 -7.05 -37.29 -21.08
N MET A 50 -8.36 -37.41 -21.26
CA MET A 50 -9.12 -36.36 -21.96
C MET A 50 -8.89 -35.02 -21.27
N ASN A 51 -8.76 -33.93 -22.04
CA ASN A 51 -8.49 -32.61 -21.47
C ASN A 51 -9.52 -32.19 -20.41
N ALA A 52 -10.79 -32.54 -20.63
CA ALA A 52 -11.87 -32.28 -19.68
C ALA A 52 -11.88 -33.21 -18.44
N GLY A 53 -11.00 -34.20 -18.38
CA GLY A 53 -10.97 -35.25 -17.37
C GLY A 53 -11.56 -36.59 -17.84
N SER A 54 -11.19 -37.67 -17.14
CA SER A 54 -11.66 -39.03 -17.41
C SER A 54 -13.18 -39.12 -17.36
N ILE A 55 -13.74 -40.07 -18.12
CA ILE A 55 -15.19 -40.28 -18.18
C ILE A 55 -15.71 -40.72 -16.82
N GLU A 56 -14.95 -41.57 -16.14
CA GLU A 56 -15.24 -42.13 -14.82
C GLU A 56 -15.38 -41.02 -13.78
N LEU A 57 -14.38 -40.13 -13.69
CA LEU A 57 -14.41 -39.04 -12.73
C LEU A 57 -15.54 -38.04 -13.03
N ARG A 58 -15.78 -37.70 -14.31
CA ARG A 58 -16.90 -36.83 -14.66
C ARG A 58 -18.26 -37.46 -14.34
N LYS A 59 -18.41 -38.79 -14.48
CA LYS A 59 -19.61 -39.52 -14.02
C LYS A 59 -19.75 -39.46 -12.50
N ALA A 60 -18.67 -39.63 -11.75
CA ALA A 60 -18.69 -39.53 -10.29
C ALA A 60 -19.07 -38.12 -9.83
N ILE A 61 -18.55 -37.07 -10.49
CA ILE A 61 -18.93 -35.68 -10.24
C ILE A 61 -20.41 -35.44 -10.55
N ALA A 62 -20.91 -35.88 -11.71
CA ALA A 62 -22.32 -35.75 -12.07
C ALA A 62 -23.24 -36.44 -11.05
N LYS A 63 -22.87 -37.66 -10.64
CA LYS A 63 -23.59 -38.41 -9.60
C LYS A 63 -23.57 -37.67 -8.27
N LYS A 64 -22.42 -37.15 -7.85
CA LYS A 64 -22.29 -36.36 -6.62
C LYS A 64 -23.19 -35.13 -6.66
N LEU A 65 -23.17 -34.35 -7.75
CA LEU A 65 -23.99 -33.14 -7.89
C LEU A 65 -25.49 -33.48 -7.83
N LYS A 66 -25.89 -34.60 -8.44
CA LYS A 66 -27.27 -35.08 -8.39
C LYS A 66 -27.70 -35.53 -7.00
N ASP A 67 -26.92 -36.40 -6.37
CA ASP A 67 -27.26 -37.02 -5.09
C ASP A 67 -27.19 -36.03 -3.92
N GLU A 68 -26.26 -35.07 -3.98
CA GLU A 68 -25.93 -34.21 -2.83
C GLU A 68 -26.42 -32.77 -2.99
N ASN A 69 -26.57 -32.28 -4.21
CA ASN A 69 -27.00 -30.92 -4.50
C ASN A 69 -28.31 -30.86 -5.30
N GLY A 70 -28.88 -32.00 -5.71
CA GLY A 70 -30.09 -32.06 -6.52
C GLY A 70 -29.93 -31.58 -7.96
N LEU A 71 -28.69 -31.59 -8.49
CA LEU A 71 -28.35 -30.98 -9.78
C LEU A 71 -27.99 -32.02 -10.83
N ASP A 72 -28.72 -32.04 -11.95
CA ASP A 72 -28.42 -32.91 -13.09
C ASP A 72 -27.53 -32.17 -14.12
N TYR A 73 -26.34 -32.70 -14.36
CA TYR A 73 -25.38 -32.21 -15.36
C TYR A 73 -24.88 -33.36 -16.22
N LYS A 74 -24.78 -33.12 -17.53
CA LYS A 74 -24.21 -34.05 -18.50
C LYS A 74 -22.68 -34.04 -18.43
N LEU A 75 -22.05 -35.07 -18.99
CA LEU A 75 -20.58 -35.18 -18.95
C LEU A 75 -19.85 -34.06 -19.70
N ASN A 76 -20.48 -33.45 -20.71
CA ASN A 76 -19.94 -32.30 -21.45
C ASN A 76 -20.22 -30.95 -20.77
N GLU A 77 -20.89 -30.98 -19.61
CA GLU A 77 -21.17 -29.84 -18.74
C GLU A 77 -20.25 -29.87 -17.49
N ILE A 78 -19.22 -30.72 -17.50
CA ILE A 78 -18.27 -30.90 -16.40
C ILE A 78 -16.84 -30.92 -16.95
N ILE A 79 -15.94 -30.17 -16.30
CA ILE A 79 -14.49 -30.19 -16.54
C ILE A 79 -13.71 -30.40 -15.25
N VAL A 80 -12.67 -31.23 -15.32
CA VAL A 80 -11.70 -31.46 -14.23
C VAL A 80 -10.43 -30.67 -14.49
N SER A 81 -9.92 -29.99 -13.47
CA SER A 81 -8.75 -29.10 -13.53
C SER A 81 -7.74 -29.41 -12.40
N ASN A 82 -6.54 -28.81 -12.46
CA ASN A 82 -5.46 -28.93 -11.48
C ASN A 82 -5.76 -28.18 -10.17
N GLY A 83 -6.83 -28.61 -9.50
CA GLY A 83 -7.42 -27.99 -8.32
C GLY A 83 -8.47 -26.93 -8.66
N ALA A 84 -9.31 -26.61 -7.68
CA ALA A 84 -10.37 -25.61 -7.82
C ALA A 84 -9.84 -24.25 -8.26
N LYS A 85 -8.64 -23.85 -7.80
CA LYS A 85 -7.97 -22.62 -8.25
C LYS A 85 -7.88 -22.50 -9.79
N GLN A 86 -7.53 -23.59 -10.49
CA GLN A 86 -7.50 -23.58 -11.95
C GLN A 86 -8.90 -23.54 -12.54
N ALA A 87 -9.88 -24.23 -11.95
CA ALA A 87 -11.26 -24.19 -12.42
C ALA A 87 -11.85 -22.76 -12.35
N ILE A 88 -11.60 -22.03 -11.25
CA ILE A 88 -11.99 -20.62 -11.10
C ILE A 88 -11.27 -19.74 -12.13
N TYR A 89 -9.96 -19.92 -12.29
CA TYR A 89 -9.17 -19.18 -13.26
C TYR A 89 -9.69 -19.40 -14.70
N ASN A 90 -9.93 -20.65 -15.10
CA ASN A 90 -10.46 -20.99 -16.42
C ASN A 90 -11.83 -20.33 -16.64
N ALA A 91 -12.71 -20.33 -15.63
CA ALA A 91 -14.02 -19.69 -15.71
C ALA A 91 -13.91 -18.18 -15.89
N ILE A 92 -13.05 -17.51 -15.10
CA ILE A 92 -12.82 -16.06 -15.23
C ILE A 92 -12.25 -15.73 -16.62
N MET A 93 -11.20 -16.43 -17.07
CA MET A 93 -10.62 -16.25 -18.40
C MET A 93 -11.58 -16.56 -19.56
N THR A 94 -12.64 -17.32 -19.30
CA THR A 94 -13.66 -17.65 -20.29
C THR A 94 -14.78 -16.62 -20.35
N LEU A 95 -15.12 -16.00 -19.21
CA LEU A 95 -16.31 -15.17 -19.07
C LEU A 95 -16.03 -13.67 -19.10
N VAL A 96 -14.80 -13.25 -18.80
CA VAL A 96 -14.43 -11.84 -18.55
C VAL A 96 -13.57 -11.32 -19.69
N ASP A 97 -14.01 -10.24 -20.32
CA ASP A 97 -13.25 -9.46 -21.29
C ASP A 97 -12.62 -8.20 -20.65
N GLU A 98 -11.78 -7.51 -21.42
CA GLU A 98 -11.15 -6.25 -20.99
C GLU A 98 -12.21 -5.18 -20.68
N GLY A 99 -12.22 -4.68 -19.44
CA GLY A 99 -13.17 -3.66 -18.97
C GLY A 99 -14.45 -4.21 -18.33
N ASP A 100 -14.72 -5.51 -18.42
CA ASP A 100 -15.84 -6.14 -17.72
C ASP A 100 -15.67 -6.04 -16.19
N GLU A 101 -16.78 -5.84 -15.48
CA GLU A 101 -16.81 -5.74 -14.03
C GLU A 101 -17.16 -7.08 -13.38
N VAL A 102 -16.41 -7.44 -12.33
CA VAL A 102 -16.64 -8.65 -11.55
C VAL A 102 -16.91 -8.27 -10.09
N ILE A 103 -18.11 -8.55 -9.61
CA ILE A 103 -18.52 -8.25 -8.23
C ILE A 103 -17.95 -9.30 -7.29
N ILE A 104 -17.24 -8.84 -6.26
CA ILE A 104 -16.57 -9.67 -5.25
C ILE A 104 -16.90 -9.15 -3.85
N PRO A 105 -17.70 -9.89 -3.04
CA PRO A 105 -17.92 -9.54 -1.64
C PRO A 105 -16.63 -9.66 -0.82
N ALA A 106 -16.24 -8.61 -0.11
CA ALA A 106 -15.16 -8.63 0.87
C ALA A 106 -15.71 -8.90 2.28
N PRO A 107 -15.04 -9.70 3.12
CA PRO A 107 -13.73 -10.32 2.87
C PRO A 107 -13.76 -11.49 1.88
N PHE A 108 -12.79 -11.54 0.96
CA PHE A 108 -12.74 -12.51 -0.16
C PHE A 108 -11.51 -13.42 -0.13
N TYR A 109 -11.54 -14.52 -0.88
CA TYR A 109 -10.32 -15.30 -1.11
C TYR A 109 -9.33 -14.50 -1.97
N VAL A 110 -8.10 -14.34 -1.45
CA VAL A 110 -7.03 -13.48 -1.97
C VAL A 110 -6.75 -13.58 -3.48
N SER A 111 -7.14 -14.67 -4.14
CA SER A 111 -6.87 -14.88 -5.56
C SER A 111 -7.98 -14.35 -6.49
N TYR A 112 -9.20 -14.09 -6.02
CA TYR A 112 -10.27 -13.66 -6.92
C TYR A 112 -9.95 -12.34 -7.64
N PRO A 113 -9.57 -11.24 -6.95
CA PRO A 113 -9.29 -9.98 -7.65
C PRO A 113 -8.10 -10.09 -8.60
N GLU A 114 -7.08 -10.86 -8.22
CA GLU A 114 -5.89 -11.08 -9.05
C GLU A 114 -6.21 -11.87 -10.32
N MET A 115 -7.11 -12.85 -10.26
CA MET A 115 -7.56 -13.58 -11.46
C MET A 115 -8.36 -12.67 -12.39
N VAL A 116 -9.21 -11.80 -11.84
CA VAL A 116 -9.95 -10.80 -12.63
C VAL A 116 -8.98 -9.84 -13.31
N ASN A 117 -7.97 -9.35 -12.59
CA ASN A 117 -6.92 -8.48 -13.13
C ASN A 117 -6.13 -9.18 -14.26
N LEU A 118 -5.82 -10.47 -14.12
CA LEU A 118 -5.15 -11.24 -15.17
C LEU A 118 -6.00 -11.40 -16.44
N ALA A 119 -7.32 -11.43 -16.31
CA ALA A 119 -8.26 -11.37 -17.43
C ALA A 119 -8.49 -9.94 -17.96
N LYS A 120 -7.83 -8.93 -17.38
CA LYS A 120 -8.05 -7.49 -17.63
C LYS A 120 -9.46 -6.99 -17.31
N GLY A 121 -10.20 -7.74 -16.49
CA GLY A 121 -11.44 -7.25 -15.90
C GLY A 121 -11.16 -6.28 -14.75
N LYS A 122 -12.23 -5.68 -14.24
CA LYS A 122 -12.22 -4.77 -13.09
C LYS A 122 -12.95 -5.41 -11.91
N SER A 123 -12.26 -5.55 -10.78
CA SER A 123 -12.88 -6.03 -9.54
C SER A 123 -13.73 -4.92 -8.90
N VAL A 124 -15.03 -5.18 -8.75
CA VAL A 124 -15.96 -4.35 -7.97
C VAL A 124 -16.11 -4.98 -6.60
N VAL A 125 -15.33 -4.50 -5.64
CA VAL A 125 -15.30 -5.05 -4.27
C VAL A 125 -16.44 -4.45 -3.45
N VAL A 126 -17.29 -5.30 -2.87
CA VAL A 126 -18.40 -4.90 -1.99
C VAL A 126 -18.05 -5.26 -0.55
N ASN A 127 -17.80 -4.26 0.29
CA ASN A 127 -17.42 -4.47 1.68
C ASN A 127 -18.63 -4.87 2.53
N THR A 128 -18.62 -6.11 3.02
CA THR A 128 -19.64 -6.62 3.95
C THR A 128 -19.27 -6.33 5.41
N LYS A 129 -20.17 -6.67 6.33
CA LYS A 129 -20.14 -6.25 7.73
C LYS A 129 -20.05 -7.45 8.67
N GLU A 130 -19.31 -7.37 9.77
CA GLU A 130 -19.25 -8.49 10.73
C GLU A 130 -20.62 -8.75 11.37
N GLU A 131 -21.42 -7.69 11.57
CA GLU A 131 -22.73 -7.72 12.20
C GLU A 131 -23.76 -8.58 11.45
N ASN A 132 -23.60 -8.73 10.13
CA ASN A 132 -24.43 -9.60 9.30
C ASN A 132 -23.72 -10.92 8.92
N GLY A 133 -22.64 -11.24 9.61
CA GLY A 133 -21.83 -12.43 9.36
C GLY A 133 -21.05 -12.35 8.05
N PHE A 134 -20.67 -11.16 7.58
CA PHE A 134 -19.97 -10.92 6.32
C PHE A 134 -20.77 -11.37 5.08
N LYS A 135 -22.09 -11.21 5.13
CA LYS A 135 -22.98 -11.56 4.02
C LYS A 135 -23.28 -10.33 3.18
N ILE A 136 -23.13 -10.44 1.86
CA ILE A 136 -23.66 -9.42 0.95
C ILE A 136 -25.18 -9.49 0.96
N THR A 137 -25.83 -8.34 1.05
CA THR A 137 -27.29 -8.25 1.00
C THR A 137 -27.79 -8.09 -0.44
N PRO A 138 -29.06 -8.41 -0.74
CA PRO A 138 -29.67 -8.15 -2.04
C PRO A 138 -29.61 -6.66 -2.45
N ALA A 139 -29.67 -5.74 -1.47
CA ALA A 139 -29.59 -4.30 -1.74
C ALA A 139 -28.18 -3.89 -2.17
N GLU A 140 -27.15 -4.33 -1.43
CA GLU A 140 -25.74 -4.08 -1.78
C GLU A 140 -25.36 -4.72 -3.12
N LEU A 141 -25.91 -5.91 -3.42
CA LEU A 141 -25.71 -6.54 -4.73
C LEU A 141 -26.34 -5.70 -5.86
N ARG A 142 -27.59 -5.22 -5.71
CA ARG A 142 -28.23 -4.35 -6.71
C ARG A 142 -27.45 -3.05 -6.93
N GLU A 143 -26.94 -2.46 -5.86
CA GLU A 143 -26.16 -1.20 -5.94
C GLU A 143 -24.82 -1.39 -6.67
N ALA A 144 -24.21 -2.57 -6.54
CA ALA A 144 -22.96 -2.88 -7.20
C ALA A 144 -23.10 -3.24 -8.69
N ILE A 145 -24.32 -3.55 -9.16
CA ILE A 145 -24.58 -3.92 -10.56
C ILE A 145 -24.55 -2.66 -11.43
N THR A 146 -23.79 -2.75 -12.52
CA THR A 146 -23.68 -1.76 -13.59
C THR A 146 -23.92 -2.42 -14.95
N SER A 147 -24.02 -1.62 -16.01
CA SER A 147 -24.08 -2.14 -17.39
C SER A 147 -22.85 -2.94 -17.82
N ASN A 148 -21.72 -2.81 -17.11
CA ASN A 148 -20.48 -3.55 -17.38
C ASN A 148 -20.33 -4.78 -16.49
N THR A 149 -21.26 -5.03 -15.56
CA THR A 149 -21.17 -6.17 -14.64
C THR A 149 -21.37 -7.47 -15.42
N LYS A 150 -20.37 -8.35 -15.35
CA LYS A 150 -20.34 -9.60 -16.10
C LYS A 150 -20.44 -10.83 -15.22
N VAL A 151 -19.77 -10.80 -14.07
CA VAL A 151 -19.67 -11.95 -13.16
C VAL A 151 -19.90 -11.51 -11.72
N PHE A 152 -20.69 -12.28 -10.98
CA PHE A 152 -20.77 -12.24 -9.53
C PHE A 152 -20.07 -13.46 -8.93
N ILE A 153 -19.08 -13.26 -8.06
CA ILE A 153 -18.38 -14.34 -7.36
C ILE A 153 -18.99 -14.53 -5.97
N LEU A 154 -19.41 -15.76 -5.67
CA LEU A 154 -19.88 -16.15 -4.35
C LEU A 154 -19.10 -17.36 -3.83
N CYS A 155 -18.37 -17.19 -2.72
CA CYS A 155 -17.72 -18.28 -2.00
C CYS A 155 -18.58 -18.70 -0.81
N ASN A 156 -19.08 -19.95 -0.83
CA ASN A 156 -20.02 -20.44 0.16
C ASN A 156 -19.73 -21.92 0.49
N PRO A 157 -19.34 -22.27 1.73
CA PRO A 157 -18.85 -21.40 2.80
C PRO A 157 -17.58 -20.59 2.42
N CYS A 158 -17.42 -19.41 3.00
CA CYS A 158 -16.41 -18.44 2.59
C CYS A 158 -15.01 -18.67 3.23
N ASN A 159 -13.94 -18.43 2.47
CA ASN A 159 -12.61 -18.12 2.98
C ASN A 159 -12.34 -16.63 2.75
N PRO A 160 -12.17 -15.80 3.79
CA PRO A 160 -11.59 -16.17 5.10
C PRO A 160 -12.57 -16.28 6.28
N THR A 161 -13.85 -15.98 6.10
CA THR A 161 -14.78 -15.74 7.24
C THR A 161 -15.44 -17.01 7.78
N GLY A 162 -15.48 -18.06 6.97
CA GLY A 162 -16.25 -19.29 7.18
C GLY A 162 -17.77 -19.08 7.20
N THR A 163 -18.23 -17.93 6.71
CA THR A 163 -19.64 -17.60 6.51
C THR A 163 -20.30 -18.58 5.57
N ALA A 164 -21.50 -19.07 5.91
CA ALA A 164 -22.37 -19.77 4.98
C ALA A 164 -23.76 -19.12 4.88
N TYR A 165 -24.33 -19.13 3.67
CA TYR A 165 -25.65 -18.60 3.39
C TYR A 165 -26.69 -19.72 3.41
N ASN A 166 -27.79 -19.49 4.12
CA ASN A 166 -28.94 -20.41 4.09
C ASN A 166 -29.73 -20.24 2.78
N GLU A 167 -30.64 -21.18 2.51
CA GLU A 167 -31.44 -21.20 1.28
C GLU A 167 -32.24 -19.90 1.06
N THR A 168 -32.82 -19.32 2.11
CA THR A 168 -33.62 -18.08 2.00
C THR A 168 -32.74 -16.88 1.64
N GLU A 169 -31.56 -16.78 2.26
CA GLU A 169 -30.58 -15.73 1.96
C GLU A 169 -30.06 -15.85 0.52
N LEU A 170 -29.72 -17.06 0.08
CA LEU A 170 -29.26 -17.29 -1.30
C LEU A 170 -30.37 -17.02 -2.32
N LYS A 171 -31.61 -17.41 -2.02
CA LYS A 171 -32.76 -17.13 -2.89
C LYS A 171 -32.95 -15.62 -3.08
N ALA A 172 -32.81 -14.83 -2.02
CA ALA A 172 -32.92 -13.38 -2.13
C ALA A 172 -31.83 -12.76 -3.03
N LEU A 173 -30.64 -13.35 -3.10
CA LEU A 173 -29.59 -12.95 -4.05
C LEU A 173 -29.89 -13.46 -5.47
N ALA A 174 -30.39 -14.68 -5.60
CA ALA A 174 -30.82 -15.25 -6.87
C ALA A 174 -31.94 -14.41 -7.51
N ASP A 175 -32.92 -13.94 -6.73
CA ASP A 175 -34.01 -13.08 -7.19
C ASP A 175 -33.51 -11.74 -7.75
N VAL A 176 -32.37 -11.21 -7.25
CA VAL A 176 -31.72 -10.02 -7.82
C VAL A 176 -31.12 -10.33 -9.18
N LEU A 177 -30.48 -11.49 -9.29
CA LEU A 177 -29.70 -11.85 -10.46
C LEU A 177 -30.57 -12.45 -11.56
N GLU A 178 -31.73 -13.04 -11.28
CA GLU A 178 -32.47 -13.94 -12.17
C GLU A 178 -32.69 -13.37 -13.59
N ASP A 179 -33.07 -12.10 -13.69
CA ASP A 179 -33.34 -11.42 -14.96
C ASP A 179 -32.16 -10.56 -15.48
N GLU A 180 -31.02 -10.57 -14.77
CA GLU A 180 -29.78 -9.92 -15.20
C GLU A 180 -28.91 -10.84 -16.07
N GLU A 181 -28.21 -10.28 -17.06
CA GLU A 181 -27.24 -10.99 -17.92
C GLU A 181 -25.87 -11.17 -17.23
N ILE A 182 -25.89 -11.55 -15.95
CA ILE A 182 -24.71 -11.71 -15.09
C ILE A 182 -24.48 -13.18 -14.80
N TYR A 183 -23.27 -13.68 -15.06
CA TYR A 183 -22.88 -15.04 -14.69
C TYR A 183 -22.56 -15.13 -13.19
N ILE A 184 -22.88 -16.27 -12.57
CA ILE A 184 -22.49 -16.54 -11.18
C ILE A 184 -21.33 -17.53 -11.16
N LEU A 185 -20.22 -17.17 -10.52
CA LEU A 185 -19.17 -18.11 -10.16
C LEU A 185 -19.36 -18.51 -8.70
N SER A 186 -19.87 -19.71 -8.47
CA SER A 186 -20.13 -20.25 -7.13
C SER A 186 -18.98 -21.17 -6.71
N ASP A 187 -18.12 -20.68 -5.82
CA ASP A 187 -17.04 -21.46 -5.23
C ASP A 187 -17.58 -22.20 -3.99
N GLU A 188 -17.89 -23.48 -4.19
CA GLU A 188 -18.52 -24.37 -3.21
C GLU A 188 -17.52 -25.39 -2.63
N ILE A 189 -16.21 -25.11 -2.71
CA ILE A 189 -15.13 -26.02 -2.29
C ILE A 189 -15.21 -26.45 -0.81
N TYR A 190 -15.93 -25.70 0.02
CA TYR A 190 -16.13 -25.96 1.45
C TYR A 190 -17.50 -26.56 1.79
N GLU A 191 -18.35 -26.95 0.80
CA GLU A 191 -19.74 -27.39 1.03
C GLU A 191 -19.88 -28.51 2.10
N LYS A 192 -18.85 -29.34 2.24
CA LYS A 192 -18.83 -30.48 3.18
C LYS A 192 -18.41 -30.09 4.58
N LEU A 193 -17.79 -28.94 4.73
CA LEU A 193 -17.25 -28.45 5.99
C LEU A 193 -18.21 -27.42 6.56
N VAL A 194 -19.40 -27.89 6.95
CA VAL A 194 -20.45 -27.11 7.59
C VAL A 194 -20.71 -27.68 8.98
N TYR A 195 -21.14 -26.84 9.91
CA TYR A 195 -21.23 -27.16 11.34
C TYR A 195 -22.62 -26.94 11.89
N ASP A 196 -22.85 -27.39 13.13
CA ASP A 196 -24.10 -27.13 13.87
C ASP A 196 -25.36 -27.56 13.09
N ASP A 197 -25.28 -28.70 12.37
CA ASP A 197 -26.33 -29.24 11.49
C ASP A 197 -26.77 -28.30 10.36
N PHE A 198 -25.95 -27.30 10.02
CA PHE A 198 -26.19 -26.40 8.90
C PHE A 198 -26.35 -27.17 7.58
N LYS A 199 -27.41 -26.86 6.84
CA LYS A 199 -27.68 -27.48 5.54
C LYS A 199 -27.16 -26.60 4.42
N PHE A 200 -26.12 -27.08 3.75
CA PHE A 200 -25.59 -26.44 2.56
C PHE A 200 -26.61 -26.43 1.41
N THR A 201 -26.69 -25.32 0.69
CA THR A 201 -27.50 -25.17 -0.53
C THR A 201 -26.59 -24.66 -1.64
N SER A 202 -26.53 -25.39 -2.76
CA SER A 202 -25.77 -24.95 -3.94
C SER A 202 -26.51 -23.80 -4.63
N PHE A 203 -25.80 -22.78 -5.09
CA PHE A 203 -26.43 -21.61 -5.70
C PHE A 203 -27.23 -21.98 -6.96
N ALA A 204 -26.71 -22.92 -7.75
CA ALA A 204 -27.35 -23.40 -8.96
C ALA A 204 -28.66 -24.16 -8.71
N SER A 205 -28.92 -24.62 -7.48
CA SER A 205 -30.15 -25.35 -7.13
C SER A 205 -31.38 -24.46 -6.97
N LEU A 206 -31.21 -23.13 -6.99
CA LEU A 206 -32.26 -22.15 -6.70
C LEU A 206 -33.22 -21.90 -7.87
N GLY A 207 -32.97 -22.48 -9.04
CA GLY A 207 -33.85 -22.43 -10.20
C GLY A 207 -33.12 -22.66 -11.53
N GLU A 208 -33.85 -23.07 -12.57
CA GLU A 208 -33.24 -23.40 -13.87
C GLU A 208 -32.58 -22.19 -14.56
N LYS A 209 -33.17 -20.98 -14.45
CA LYS A 209 -32.54 -19.74 -14.97
C LYS A 209 -31.21 -19.44 -14.28
N ILE A 210 -31.14 -19.64 -12.96
CA ILE A 210 -29.94 -19.43 -12.17
C ILE A 210 -28.89 -20.49 -12.50
N LYS A 211 -29.29 -21.76 -12.57
CA LYS A 211 -28.43 -22.87 -13.00
C LYS A 211 -27.79 -22.61 -14.36
N ALA A 212 -28.55 -22.10 -15.32
CA ALA A 212 -28.10 -21.86 -16.68
C ALA A 212 -26.92 -20.86 -16.79
N LYS A 213 -26.77 -19.97 -15.80
CA LYS A 213 -25.69 -18.97 -15.75
C LYS A 213 -24.73 -19.15 -14.57
N THR A 214 -24.85 -20.24 -13.82
CA THR A 214 -23.96 -20.56 -12.70
C THR A 214 -22.84 -21.50 -13.14
N VAL A 215 -21.61 -21.11 -12.84
CA VAL A 215 -20.43 -21.99 -12.84
C VAL A 215 -20.17 -22.44 -11.42
N ILE A 216 -20.51 -23.69 -11.12
CA ILE A 216 -20.17 -24.32 -9.83
C ILE A 216 -18.71 -24.72 -9.89
N VAL A 217 -17.93 -24.31 -8.90
CA VAL A 217 -16.54 -24.76 -8.71
C VAL A 217 -16.41 -25.48 -7.38
N ASN A 218 -15.84 -26.69 -7.42
CA ASN A 218 -15.67 -27.53 -6.24
C ASN A 218 -14.49 -28.51 -6.47
N GLY A 219 -14.24 -29.45 -5.56
CA GLY A 219 -13.11 -30.37 -5.67
C GLY A 219 -12.87 -31.21 -4.41
N VAL A 220 -11.83 -32.03 -4.46
CA VAL A 220 -11.53 -33.00 -3.40
C VAL A 220 -10.55 -32.48 -2.34
N SER A 221 -9.98 -31.29 -2.56
CA SER A 221 -8.88 -30.75 -1.76
C SER A 221 -9.21 -30.64 -0.26
N LYS A 222 -10.45 -30.23 0.06
CA LYS A 222 -10.84 -29.87 1.43
C LYS A 222 -11.62 -30.98 2.12
N ALA A 223 -12.61 -31.55 1.45
CA ALA A 223 -13.48 -32.59 1.99
C ALA A 223 -12.79 -33.95 2.24
N PHE A 224 -11.66 -34.20 1.56
CA PHE A 224 -10.95 -35.50 1.59
C PHE A 224 -9.47 -35.38 1.96
N SER A 225 -9.02 -34.20 2.41
CA SER A 225 -7.61 -33.90 2.66
C SER A 225 -6.71 -34.26 1.46
N MET A 226 -7.01 -33.67 0.31
CA MET A 226 -6.31 -33.95 -0.95
C MET A 226 -5.67 -32.68 -1.57
N THR A 227 -5.20 -31.73 -0.74
CA THR A 227 -4.67 -30.45 -1.22
C THR A 227 -3.50 -30.62 -2.21
N GLY A 228 -2.56 -31.52 -1.91
CA GLY A 228 -1.39 -31.82 -2.77
C GLY A 228 -1.69 -32.61 -4.05
N TRP A 229 -2.87 -33.23 -4.16
CA TRP A 229 -3.25 -34.04 -5.34
C TRP A 229 -3.69 -33.20 -6.54
N ARG A 230 -4.04 -31.93 -6.27
CA ARG A 230 -4.42 -30.92 -7.26
C ARG A 230 -5.60 -31.35 -8.15
N ILE A 231 -6.72 -31.74 -7.55
CA ILE A 231 -7.97 -32.00 -8.31
C ILE A 231 -9.11 -31.09 -7.84
N GLY A 232 -9.71 -30.41 -8.82
CA GLY A 232 -10.96 -29.67 -8.70
C GLY A 232 -11.73 -29.77 -10.01
N TYR A 233 -12.97 -29.29 -10.02
CA TYR A 233 -13.83 -29.34 -11.18
C TYR A 233 -14.72 -28.11 -11.26
N ALA A 234 -15.21 -27.84 -12.48
CA ALA A 234 -16.32 -26.93 -12.71
C ALA A 234 -17.49 -27.66 -13.37
N ALA A 235 -18.72 -27.26 -13.03
CA ALA A 235 -19.95 -27.68 -13.68
C ALA A 235 -20.78 -26.45 -14.09
N ALA A 236 -21.15 -26.36 -15.36
CA ALA A 236 -21.88 -25.25 -15.96
C ALA A 236 -22.50 -25.69 -17.28
N VAL A 237 -23.31 -24.84 -17.92
CA VAL A 237 -23.80 -25.12 -19.27
C VAL A 237 -22.65 -25.38 -20.24
N LYS A 238 -22.93 -26.23 -21.23
CA LYS A 238 -21.94 -26.77 -22.18
C LYS A 238 -21.03 -25.70 -22.77
N GLU A 239 -21.59 -24.56 -23.15
CA GLU A 239 -20.90 -23.47 -23.83
C GLU A 239 -19.78 -22.88 -22.98
N ILE A 240 -20.04 -22.68 -21.68
CA ILE A 240 -19.04 -22.18 -20.72
C ILE A 240 -17.95 -23.24 -20.52
N ILE A 241 -18.33 -24.51 -20.37
CA ILE A 241 -17.39 -25.61 -20.17
C ILE A 241 -16.49 -25.83 -21.38
N GLU A 242 -17.01 -25.64 -22.60
CA GLU A 242 -16.20 -25.65 -23.82
C GLU A 242 -15.17 -24.51 -23.85
N GLY A 243 -15.54 -23.32 -23.40
CA GLY A 243 -14.60 -22.20 -23.22
C GLY A 243 -13.50 -22.52 -22.21
N CYS A 244 -13.88 -23.00 -21.02
CA CYS A 244 -12.94 -23.45 -19.99
C CYS A 244 -12.00 -24.55 -20.50
N ASN A 245 -12.52 -25.48 -21.31
CA ASN A 245 -11.75 -26.56 -21.92
C ASN A 245 -10.71 -26.03 -22.93
N LYS A 246 -11.04 -24.99 -23.72
CA LYS A 246 -10.08 -24.32 -24.63
C LYS A 246 -8.97 -23.61 -23.86
N VAL A 247 -9.29 -22.90 -22.78
CA VAL A 247 -8.28 -22.27 -21.92
C VAL A 247 -7.36 -23.34 -21.33
N GLN A 248 -7.93 -24.42 -20.80
CA GLN A 248 -7.17 -25.51 -20.18
C GLN A 248 -6.26 -26.26 -21.17
N SER A 249 -6.72 -26.49 -22.41
CA SER A 249 -5.94 -27.22 -23.42
C SER A 249 -4.62 -26.52 -23.77
N HIS A 250 -4.58 -25.20 -23.66
CA HIS A 250 -3.38 -24.40 -23.91
C HIS A 250 -2.60 -24.02 -22.64
N SER A 251 -3.16 -24.29 -21.46
CA SER A 251 -2.52 -23.95 -20.18
C SER A 251 -1.82 -25.14 -19.53
N THR A 252 -2.46 -26.30 -19.48
CA THR A 252 -1.96 -27.46 -18.70
C THR A 252 -2.20 -28.81 -19.35
N SER A 253 -3.03 -28.91 -20.39
CA SER A 253 -3.72 -30.15 -20.73
C SER A 253 -4.60 -30.65 -19.56
N GLY A 254 -5.06 -31.91 -19.60
CA GLY A 254 -5.85 -32.53 -18.53
C GLY A 254 -5.07 -32.69 -17.21
N ALA A 255 -5.79 -32.75 -16.09
CA ALA A 255 -5.20 -32.95 -14.77
C ALA A 255 -4.49 -34.32 -14.63
N CYS A 256 -3.65 -34.48 -13.60
CA CYS A 256 -2.89 -35.72 -13.36
C CYS A 256 -3.79 -36.96 -13.34
N SER A 257 -3.48 -37.95 -14.19
CA SER A 257 -4.27 -39.18 -14.37
C SER A 257 -4.41 -39.98 -13.06
N ILE A 258 -3.33 -40.10 -12.29
CA ILE A 258 -3.30 -40.80 -11.01
C ILE A 258 -4.22 -40.09 -9.99
N SER A 259 -4.12 -38.77 -9.91
CA SER A 259 -4.98 -37.98 -9.02
C SER A 259 -6.45 -38.06 -9.42
N GLN A 260 -6.77 -38.15 -10.71
CA GLN A 260 -8.14 -38.33 -11.18
C GLN A 260 -8.73 -39.67 -10.72
N MET A 261 -7.98 -40.78 -10.85
CA MET A 261 -8.42 -42.09 -10.37
C MET A 261 -8.58 -42.14 -8.85
N ALA A 262 -7.69 -41.46 -8.11
CA ALA A 262 -7.83 -41.31 -6.66
C ALA A 262 -9.09 -40.50 -6.28
N SER A 263 -9.40 -39.45 -7.05
CA SER A 263 -10.56 -38.59 -6.81
C SER A 263 -11.90 -39.26 -7.12
N ASP A 264 -11.92 -40.17 -8.10
CA ASP A 264 -13.09 -41.02 -8.37
C ASP A 264 -13.45 -41.87 -7.14
N CYS A 265 -12.43 -42.52 -6.55
CA CYS A 265 -12.57 -43.27 -5.30
C CYS A 265 -13.02 -42.37 -4.13
N ALA A 266 -12.51 -41.14 -4.04
CA ALA A 266 -12.90 -40.19 -3.00
C ALA A 266 -14.39 -39.82 -3.09
N LEU A 267 -14.90 -39.54 -4.30
CA LEU A 267 -16.29 -39.13 -4.51
C LEU A 267 -17.29 -40.27 -4.35
N LEU A 268 -16.91 -41.50 -4.72
CA LEU A 268 -17.78 -42.68 -4.63
C LEU A 268 -17.63 -43.45 -3.31
N GLY A 269 -16.60 -43.13 -2.52
CA GLY A 269 -16.25 -43.83 -1.28
C GLY A 269 -17.16 -43.51 -0.10
N SER A 270 -16.81 -44.06 1.07
CA SER A 270 -17.55 -43.81 2.31
C SER A 270 -17.42 -42.33 2.75
N LYS A 271 -18.52 -41.79 3.28
CA LYS A 271 -18.57 -40.44 3.87
C LYS A 271 -18.01 -40.37 5.30
N ASP A 272 -17.66 -41.52 5.91
CA ASP A 272 -17.24 -41.60 7.32
C ASP A 272 -16.04 -40.69 7.64
N PHE A 273 -15.04 -40.64 6.75
CA PHE A 273 -13.88 -39.77 6.92
C PHE A 273 -14.31 -38.30 7.05
N THR A 274 -15.11 -37.82 6.09
CA THR A 274 -15.56 -36.44 6.06
C THR A 274 -16.44 -36.12 7.27
N ILE A 275 -17.34 -37.02 7.67
CA ILE A 275 -18.18 -36.86 8.87
C ILE A 275 -17.30 -36.69 10.13
N ASN A 276 -16.30 -37.55 10.30
CA ASN A 276 -15.41 -37.49 11.46
C ASN A 276 -14.51 -36.25 11.44
N MET A 277 -14.01 -35.86 10.27
CA MET A 277 -13.22 -34.65 10.08
C MET A 277 -14.04 -33.39 10.40
N VAL A 278 -15.31 -33.33 9.98
CA VAL A 278 -16.21 -32.20 10.29
C VAL A 278 -16.45 -32.08 11.79
N LYS A 279 -16.72 -33.20 12.49
CA LYS A 279 -16.87 -33.21 13.96
C LYS A 279 -15.61 -32.68 14.65
N GLU A 280 -14.43 -33.09 14.19
CA GLU A 280 -13.17 -32.64 14.75
C GLU A 280 -12.93 -31.15 14.49
N PHE A 281 -13.20 -30.66 13.27
CA PHE A 281 -13.08 -29.24 12.96
C PHE A 281 -14.11 -28.37 13.69
N GLN A 282 -15.34 -28.86 13.91
CA GLN A 282 -16.31 -28.17 14.75
C GLN A 282 -15.79 -28.03 16.18
N ARG A 283 -15.25 -29.11 16.76
CA ARG A 283 -14.64 -29.09 18.10
C ARG A 283 -13.47 -28.10 18.19
N ARG A 284 -12.64 -28.00 17.15
CA ARG A 284 -11.52 -27.05 17.07
C ARG A 284 -12.01 -25.61 16.93
N ARG A 285 -12.99 -25.36 16.06
CA ARG A 285 -13.66 -24.06 15.90
C ARG A 285 -14.20 -23.57 17.23
N ASP A 286 -14.97 -24.42 17.92
CA ASP A 286 -15.62 -24.07 19.19
C ASP A 286 -14.60 -23.72 20.27
N TYR A 287 -13.49 -24.48 20.34
CA TYR A 287 -12.38 -24.16 21.22
C TYR A 287 -11.71 -22.83 20.87
N VAL A 288 -11.37 -22.59 19.60
CA VAL A 288 -10.75 -21.33 19.18
C VAL A 288 -11.66 -20.14 19.49
N LEU A 289 -12.95 -20.24 19.16
CA LEU A 289 -13.94 -19.19 19.46
C LEU A 289 -14.09 -18.96 20.96
N SER A 290 -14.09 -20.02 21.79
CA SER A 290 -14.21 -19.84 23.24
C SER A 290 -13.01 -19.08 23.80
N ARG A 291 -11.79 -19.38 23.32
CA ARG A 291 -10.56 -18.71 23.75
C ARG A 291 -10.44 -17.29 23.21
N LEU A 292 -10.84 -17.04 21.96
CA LEU A 292 -10.83 -15.68 21.40
C LEU A 292 -11.76 -14.73 22.17
N LYS A 293 -12.90 -15.23 22.68
CA LYS A 293 -13.81 -14.46 23.54
C LYS A 293 -13.20 -14.01 24.86
N GLU A 294 -12.14 -14.67 25.33
CA GLU A 294 -11.41 -14.28 26.54
C GLU A 294 -10.50 -13.06 26.31
N ILE A 295 -10.23 -12.70 25.04
CA ILE A 295 -9.33 -11.61 24.68
C ILE A 295 -10.10 -10.27 24.68
N PRO A 296 -9.73 -9.30 25.53
CA PRO A 296 -10.42 -8.02 25.61
C PRO A 296 -10.44 -7.27 24.27
N GLY A 297 -11.62 -6.87 23.81
CA GLY A 297 -11.78 -6.06 22.61
C GLY A 297 -11.73 -6.83 21.28
N ILE A 298 -11.57 -8.15 21.29
CA ILE A 298 -11.75 -8.97 20.07
C ILE A 298 -13.21 -9.38 19.93
N THR A 299 -13.77 -9.11 18.75
CA THR A 299 -15.02 -9.73 18.28
C THR A 299 -14.69 -10.77 17.21
N CYS A 300 -15.56 -11.76 17.04
CA CYS A 300 -15.40 -12.73 15.97
C CYS A 300 -16.77 -13.32 15.62
N HIS A 301 -17.19 -13.18 14.36
CA HIS A 301 -18.28 -13.96 13.78
C HIS A 301 -18.07 -15.46 14.06
N LYS A 302 -19.15 -16.18 14.38
CA LYS A 302 -19.13 -17.64 14.55
C LYS A 302 -19.30 -18.27 13.16
N PRO A 303 -18.27 -18.93 12.60
CA PRO A 303 -18.37 -19.48 11.25
C PRO A 303 -19.34 -20.67 11.18
N GLU A 304 -20.19 -20.69 10.16
CA GLU A 304 -21.07 -21.81 9.83
C GLU A 304 -20.32 -22.93 9.10
N GLY A 305 -19.16 -22.65 8.51
CA GLY A 305 -18.36 -23.63 7.79
C GLY A 305 -16.89 -23.27 7.52
N ALA A 306 -16.32 -23.91 6.50
CA ALA A 306 -14.90 -23.87 6.14
C ALA A 306 -13.98 -24.40 7.25
N PHE A 307 -12.85 -23.73 7.54
CA PHE A 307 -12.02 -24.03 8.72
C PHE A 307 -11.21 -22.80 9.20
N TYR A 308 -11.83 -21.63 9.10
CA TYR A 308 -11.21 -20.35 9.42
C TYR A 308 -12.07 -19.58 10.41
N VAL A 309 -11.42 -18.83 11.31
CA VAL A 309 -12.04 -17.72 12.02
C VAL A 309 -11.39 -16.41 11.56
N PHE A 310 -12.16 -15.34 11.59
CA PHE A 310 -11.74 -14.01 11.12
C PHE A 310 -11.98 -12.95 12.20
N PRO A 311 -11.29 -13.02 13.34
CA PRO A 311 -11.50 -12.11 14.46
C PRO A 311 -11.14 -10.67 14.09
N ASN A 312 -11.97 -9.74 14.58
CA ASN A 312 -11.73 -8.31 14.56
C ASN A 312 -10.69 -7.96 15.62
N ILE A 313 -9.62 -7.31 15.19
CA ILE A 313 -8.48 -6.94 16.02
C ILE A 313 -8.25 -5.43 16.07
N SER A 314 -9.19 -4.65 15.53
CA SER A 314 -9.07 -3.19 15.43
C SER A 314 -8.89 -2.50 16.79
N SER A 315 -9.39 -3.10 17.88
CA SER A 315 -9.17 -2.62 19.26
C SER A 315 -7.70 -2.68 19.73
N TYR A 316 -6.84 -3.37 19.00
CA TYR A 316 -5.39 -3.42 19.23
C TYR A 316 -4.59 -2.51 18.29
N PHE A 317 -5.27 -1.77 17.41
CA PHE A 317 -4.63 -0.68 16.70
C PHE A 317 -4.28 0.45 17.66
N ASP A 318 -3.27 1.19 17.26
CA ASP A 318 -2.66 2.28 18.02
C ASP A 318 -2.06 1.85 19.37
N LYS A 319 -1.84 0.55 19.60
CA LYS A 319 -1.09 0.02 20.74
C LYS A 319 0.35 -0.28 20.38
N GLU A 320 1.21 -0.38 21.40
CA GLU A 320 2.62 -0.74 21.22
C GLU A 320 3.15 -1.72 22.25
N TYR A 321 4.27 -2.34 21.90
CA TYR A 321 5.11 -3.08 22.82
C TYR A 321 6.57 -3.00 22.35
N ASN A 322 7.49 -2.60 23.24
CA ASN A 322 8.93 -2.48 22.95
C ASN A 322 9.24 -1.75 21.61
N GLY A 323 8.59 -0.61 21.38
CA GLY A 323 8.75 0.20 20.16
C GLY A 323 8.15 -0.41 18.88
N THR A 324 7.47 -1.56 18.98
CA THR A 324 6.68 -2.11 17.87
C THR A 324 5.25 -1.59 17.97
N TYR A 325 4.94 -0.59 17.15
CA TYR A 325 3.62 0.02 17.08
C TYR A 325 2.71 -0.72 16.07
N VAL A 326 1.46 -1.00 16.47
CA VAL A 326 0.48 -1.74 15.68
C VAL A 326 -0.48 -0.76 15.00
N ARG A 327 -0.40 -0.63 13.66
CA ARG A 327 -1.23 0.31 12.87
C ARG A 327 -2.34 -0.33 12.06
N ASN A 328 -2.19 -1.62 11.74
CA ASN A 328 -3.05 -2.34 10.81
C ASN A 328 -2.89 -3.87 11.00
N SER A 329 -3.65 -4.67 10.24
CA SER A 329 -3.59 -6.14 10.36
C SER A 329 -2.21 -6.71 10.06
N TYR A 330 -1.46 -6.11 9.11
CA TYR A 330 -0.08 -6.52 8.82
C TYR A 330 0.85 -6.27 10.01
N GLY A 331 0.77 -5.09 10.62
CA GLY A 331 1.53 -4.72 11.81
C GLY A 331 1.28 -5.70 12.96
N LEU A 332 0.02 -6.04 13.21
CA LEU A 332 -0.35 -7.01 14.24
C LEU A 332 0.14 -8.42 13.89
N ALA A 333 -0.02 -8.88 12.66
CA ALA A 333 0.43 -10.20 12.25
C ALA A 333 1.96 -10.34 12.33
N ASN A 334 2.72 -9.29 11.99
CA ASN A 334 4.16 -9.26 12.18
C ASN A 334 4.55 -9.19 13.67
N TYR A 335 3.79 -8.48 14.49
CA TYR A 335 3.96 -8.46 15.95
C TYR A 335 3.78 -9.85 16.56
N LEU A 336 2.67 -10.54 16.24
CA LEU A 336 2.39 -11.91 16.70
C LEU A 336 3.46 -12.91 16.24
N LEU A 337 4.01 -12.74 15.04
CA LEU A 337 5.12 -13.58 14.57
C LEU A 337 6.40 -13.34 15.39
N ARG A 338 6.76 -12.08 15.68
CA ARG A 338 8.00 -11.75 16.38
C ARG A 338 7.93 -12.10 17.87
N GLU A 339 6.87 -11.66 18.54
CA GLU A 339 6.71 -11.76 20.00
C GLU A 339 5.99 -13.03 20.41
N GLY A 340 4.91 -13.38 19.71
CA GLY A 340 4.12 -14.58 19.99
C GLY A 340 4.66 -15.84 19.33
N LYS A 341 5.57 -15.74 18.34
CA LYS A 341 5.98 -16.88 17.49
C LYS A 341 4.79 -17.59 16.84
N VAL A 342 3.75 -16.82 16.49
CA VAL A 342 2.55 -17.32 15.81
C VAL A 342 2.38 -16.65 14.45
N VAL A 343 2.18 -17.46 13.40
CA VAL A 343 1.88 -16.99 12.05
C VAL A 343 0.37 -16.91 11.87
N VAL A 344 -0.14 -15.73 11.52
CA VAL A 344 -1.51 -15.49 11.06
C VAL A 344 -1.48 -14.77 9.71
N VAL A 345 -2.61 -14.70 9.01
CA VAL A 345 -2.70 -13.93 7.76
C VAL A 345 -3.40 -12.59 8.01
N PRO A 346 -2.81 -11.45 7.62
CA PRO A 346 -3.43 -10.14 7.80
C PRO A 346 -4.71 -10.03 6.97
N GLY A 347 -5.75 -9.43 7.56
CA GLY A 347 -7.05 -9.23 6.93
C GLY A 347 -7.02 -8.34 5.69
N GLU A 348 -6.05 -7.41 5.60
CA GLU A 348 -5.81 -6.56 4.42
C GLU A 348 -5.73 -7.39 3.13
N ALA A 349 -5.10 -8.57 3.18
CA ALA A 349 -4.95 -9.45 2.02
C ALA A 349 -6.28 -10.00 1.48
N PHE A 350 -7.35 -9.93 2.28
CA PHE A 350 -8.69 -10.40 1.95
C PHE A 350 -9.69 -9.24 1.77
N GLY A 351 -9.22 -7.99 1.79
CA GLY A 351 -10.09 -6.80 1.73
C GLY A 351 -10.72 -6.38 3.06
N GLY A 352 -10.17 -6.83 4.21
CA GLY A 352 -10.69 -6.47 5.54
C GLY A 352 -9.58 -6.19 6.55
N ASP A 353 -8.99 -4.99 6.54
CA ASP A 353 -7.80 -4.67 7.33
C ASP A 353 -8.02 -4.65 8.86
N ASN A 354 -9.27 -4.59 9.32
CA ASN A 354 -9.59 -4.68 10.76
C ASN A 354 -9.45 -6.09 11.36
N TYR A 355 -9.12 -7.09 10.56
CA TYR A 355 -9.22 -8.50 10.93
C TYR A 355 -7.89 -9.25 10.71
N ILE A 356 -7.80 -10.47 11.24
CA ILE A 356 -6.77 -11.45 10.88
C ILE A 356 -7.45 -12.80 10.61
N ARG A 357 -6.89 -13.61 9.71
CA ARG A 357 -7.36 -14.98 9.50
C ARG A 357 -6.54 -15.98 10.30
N ILE A 358 -7.23 -16.83 11.07
CA ILE A 358 -6.66 -17.97 11.79
C ILE A 358 -7.28 -19.24 11.21
N SER A 359 -6.44 -20.12 10.66
CA SER A 359 -6.84 -21.48 10.28
C SER A 359 -6.77 -22.39 11.51
N TYR A 360 -7.82 -23.17 11.74
CA TYR A 360 -7.86 -24.16 12.83
C TYR A 360 -7.65 -25.60 12.35
N THR A 361 -6.99 -25.78 11.21
CA THR A 361 -6.65 -27.10 10.64
C THR A 361 -5.37 -27.70 11.21
N THR A 362 -5.04 -27.41 12.47
CA THR A 362 -3.87 -27.98 13.16
C THR A 362 -4.28 -28.72 14.42
N SER A 363 -3.34 -29.43 15.04
CA SER A 363 -3.60 -30.22 16.24
C SER A 363 -4.15 -29.35 17.38
N MET A 364 -4.96 -29.96 18.26
CA MET A 364 -5.41 -29.26 19.46
C MET A 364 -4.28 -28.74 20.35
N ALA A 365 -3.14 -29.43 20.37
CA ALA A 365 -1.98 -28.98 21.13
C ALA A 365 -1.47 -27.64 20.58
N ASN A 366 -1.31 -27.54 19.25
CA ASN A 366 -0.91 -26.30 18.59
C ASN A 366 -1.97 -25.21 18.71
N LEU A 367 -3.26 -25.55 18.67
CA LEU A 367 -4.34 -24.58 18.89
C LEU A 367 -4.33 -24.02 20.31
N LYS A 368 -4.13 -24.89 21.32
CA LYS A 368 -4.01 -24.47 22.71
C LYS A 368 -2.84 -23.52 22.88
N GLU A 369 -1.65 -24.00 22.54
CA GLU A 369 -0.40 -23.25 22.70
C GLU A 369 -0.40 -21.96 21.87
N GLY A 370 -0.82 -22.01 20.61
CA GLY A 370 -0.78 -20.83 19.74
C GLY A 370 -1.78 -19.76 20.14
N ILE A 371 -2.97 -20.14 20.62
CA ILE A 371 -3.92 -19.15 21.16
C ILE A 371 -3.43 -18.61 22.51
N ASP A 372 -2.81 -19.43 23.36
CA ASP A 372 -2.18 -18.97 24.61
C ASP A 372 -1.06 -17.94 24.33
N ARG A 373 -0.23 -18.19 23.31
CA ARG A 373 0.79 -17.24 22.84
C ARG A 373 0.19 -15.96 22.27
N ILE A 374 -0.92 -16.04 21.54
CA ILE A 374 -1.65 -14.85 21.06
C ILE A 374 -2.16 -14.04 22.25
N ILE A 375 -2.84 -14.67 23.22
CA ILE A 375 -3.35 -14.00 24.42
C ILE A 375 -2.22 -13.30 25.17
N SER A 376 -1.12 -14.02 25.42
CA SER A 376 0.06 -13.51 26.12
C SER A 376 0.76 -12.36 25.37
N ALA A 377 0.82 -12.42 24.04
CA ALA A 377 1.36 -11.33 23.24
C ALA A 377 0.43 -10.11 23.30
N LEU A 378 -0.86 -10.30 23.03
CA LEU A 378 -1.82 -9.20 23.05
C LEU A 378 -1.97 -8.54 24.43
N SER A 379 -1.80 -9.27 25.53
CA SER A 379 -1.83 -8.68 26.88
C SER A 379 -0.65 -7.76 27.17
N LYS A 380 0.45 -7.84 26.39
CA LYS A 380 1.61 -6.95 26.51
C LYS A 380 1.45 -5.68 25.67
N LEU A 381 0.47 -5.63 24.77
CA LEU A 381 0.18 -4.42 24.01
C LEU A 381 -0.53 -3.42 24.92
N GLU A 382 0.16 -2.33 25.20
CA GLU A 382 -0.38 -1.27 26.03
C GLU A 382 -0.91 -0.15 25.13
N SER A 383 -2.02 0.47 25.55
CA SER A 383 -2.35 1.78 25.01
C SER A 383 -1.18 2.70 25.33
N PRO A 384 -0.60 3.39 24.34
CA PRO A 384 0.52 4.28 24.58
C PRO A 384 0.10 5.22 25.71
N VAL A 385 0.89 5.24 26.80
CA VAL A 385 0.61 6.09 27.95
C VAL A 385 0.47 7.50 27.40
N LYS A 386 -0.71 8.12 27.55
CA LYS A 386 -1.00 9.51 27.10
C LYS A 386 -0.07 10.57 27.71
N SER A 387 0.91 10.17 28.51
CA SER A 387 2.03 10.96 28.97
C SER A 387 3.37 10.22 28.79
N LYS A 388 3.65 9.76 27.58
CA LYS A 388 4.96 9.94 26.96
C LYS A 388 4.63 10.22 25.52
N ILE A 389 4.75 11.49 25.15
CA ILE A 389 5.12 11.88 23.79
C ILE A 389 6.07 10.80 23.33
N PHE A 390 5.68 10.08 22.28
CA PHE A 390 6.53 9.11 21.59
C PHE A 390 7.97 9.59 21.77
N ASP A 391 8.89 8.72 22.15
CA ASP A 391 10.29 9.01 21.85
C ASP A 391 10.41 8.92 20.32
N LEU A 392 9.75 9.87 19.62
CA LEU A 392 10.01 10.30 18.28
C LEU A 392 11.47 10.65 18.44
N SER A 393 12.34 9.79 17.91
CA SER A 393 13.79 9.91 17.94
C SER A 393 14.20 11.19 17.19
N ASN A 394 13.80 12.33 17.74
CA ASN A 394 13.89 13.64 17.17
C ASN A 394 15.36 13.95 17.08
N ALA A 395 15.80 14.29 15.87
CA ALA A 395 17.20 14.53 15.63
C ALA A 395 17.55 15.92 16.15
N LYS A 396 18.48 15.99 17.10
CA LYS A 396 19.20 17.23 17.39
C LYS A 396 20.51 17.19 16.61
N THR A 397 20.54 17.91 15.51
CA THR A 397 21.71 17.95 14.62
C THR A 397 22.81 18.81 15.23
N ARG A 398 24.05 18.40 14.99
CA ARG A 398 25.25 19.17 15.37
C ARG A 398 25.41 20.38 14.47
N ILE A 399 25.09 20.20 13.18
CA ILE A 399 25.07 21.27 12.19
C ILE A 399 23.61 21.59 11.85
N LYS A 400 23.07 22.67 12.43
CA LYS A 400 21.65 23.03 12.30
C LYS A 400 21.27 23.67 10.97
N ARG A 401 22.25 24.14 10.20
CA ARG A 401 22.01 24.91 8.96
C ARG A 401 22.44 24.11 7.74
N PRO A 402 21.78 24.33 6.59
CA PRO A 402 22.24 23.78 5.32
C PRO A 402 23.69 24.19 5.06
N ILE A 403 24.48 23.24 4.57
CA ILE A 403 25.88 23.44 4.23
C ILE A 403 26.05 23.82 2.76
N GLU A 404 27.21 24.38 2.42
CA GLU A 404 27.54 24.73 1.04
C GLU A 404 27.75 23.48 0.19
N LEU A 405 27.31 23.55 -1.06
CA LEU A 405 27.44 22.49 -2.05
C LEU A 405 28.38 22.95 -3.17
N GLU A 406 29.50 22.25 -3.31
CA GLU A 406 30.38 22.38 -4.46
C GLU A 406 29.91 21.46 -5.58
N THR A 407 29.51 22.07 -6.69
CA THR A 407 29.00 21.40 -7.87
C THR A 407 30.09 21.32 -8.92
N SER A 408 30.28 20.16 -9.55
CA SER A 408 31.22 19.95 -10.68
C SER A 408 32.68 19.69 -10.29
N ILE A 409 32.91 18.94 -9.22
CA ILE A 409 34.22 18.31 -8.99
C ILE A 409 34.56 17.32 -10.11
N ASN A 410 35.84 17.22 -10.49
CA ASN A 410 36.28 16.23 -11.49
C ASN A 410 36.33 14.80 -10.90
N ILE A 411 36.50 13.78 -11.76
CA ILE A 411 36.52 12.36 -11.34
C ILE A 411 37.65 12.07 -10.33
N GLU A 412 38.83 12.68 -10.49
CA GLU A 412 39.98 12.46 -9.61
C GLU A 412 39.70 12.97 -8.19
N THR A 413 39.24 14.22 -8.07
CA THR A 413 38.78 14.80 -6.81
C THR A 413 37.64 13.97 -6.22
N ARG A 414 36.65 13.57 -7.02
CA ARG A 414 35.55 12.71 -6.57
C ARG A 414 36.07 11.40 -5.98
N ASN A 415 36.98 10.70 -6.66
CA ASN A 415 37.54 9.44 -6.17
C ASN A 415 38.28 9.62 -4.84
N ALA A 416 39.06 10.71 -4.70
CA ALA A 416 39.74 11.03 -3.45
C ALA A 416 38.76 11.31 -2.31
N LEU A 417 37.70 12.07 -2.57
CA LEU A 417 36.64 12.36 -1.59
C LEU A 417 35.84 11.11 -1.20
N VAL A 418 35.54 10.21 -2.15
CA VAL A 418 34.87 8.93 -1.83
C VAL A 418 35.76 8.07 -0.95
N ALA A 419 37.05 7.95 -1.27
CA ALA A 419 37.99 7.20 -0.45
C ALA A 419 38.07 7.78 0.98
N GLU A 420 38.11 9.11 1.11
CA GLU A 420 38.08 9.80 2.40
C GLU A 420 36.79 9.53 3.20
N ALA A 421 35.63 9.52 2.52
CA ALA A 421 34.35 9.19 3.13
C ALA A 421 34.30 7.72 3.58
N GLU A 422 34.75 6.79 2.73
CA GLU A 422 34.73 5.35 3.00
C GLU A 422 35.60 4.96 4.20
N VAL A 423 36.66 5.71 4.52
CA VAL A 423 37.46 5.53 5.75
C VAL A 423 36.60 5.68 7.03
N GLN A 424 35.56 6.52 7.01
CA GLN A 424 34.63 6.68 8.13
C GLN A 424 33.46 5.70 8.11
N LEU A 425 33.18 5.09 6.96
CA LEU A 425 32.08 4.13 6.77
C LEU A 425 32.53 2.71 7.13
N LYS A 426 32.88 2.52 8.40
CA LYS A 426 33.32 1.23 8.93
C LYS A 426 32.14 0.28 9.16
N TYR A 427 32.40 -1.03 9.07
CA TYR A 427 31.38 -2.09 9.17
C TYR A 427 30.52 -2.01 10.45
N ASP A 428 31.07 -1.52 11.57
CA ASP A 428 30.40 -1.40 12.86
C ASP A 428 29.37 -0.25 12.93
N ASN A 429 29.46 0.73 12.03
CA ASN A 429 28.56 1.87 11.95
C ASN A 429 28.23 2.23 10.50
N TYR A 430 28.04 1.24 9.62
CA TYR A 430 27.69 1.45 8.21
C TYR A 430 26.21 1.14 7.96
N PHE A 431 25.50 2.11 7.40
CA PHE A 431 24.10 1.98 7.03
C PHE A 431 23.93 2.26 5.54
N GLU A 432 23.16 1.40 4.85
CA GLU A 432 22.86 1.56 3.43
C GLU A 432 21.39 1.30 3.09
N TRP A 433 20.86 2.11 2.17
CA TRP A 433 19.48 1.94 1.68
C TRP A 433 19.26 2.51 0.29
N ASN A 434 18.50 1.78 -0.53
CA ASN A 434 18.09 2.20 -1.87
C ASN A 434 16.69 2.83 -1.84
N ALA A 435 16.62 4.13 -2.10
CA ALA A 435 15.37 4.88 -2.22
C ALA A 435 14.98 5.05 -3.70
N ASN A 436 13.69 5.00 -4.00
CA ASN A 436 13.12 5.45 -5.26
C ASN A 436 12.60 6.89 -5.09
N ILE A 437 13.23 7.84 -5.77
CA ILE A 437 12.85 9.25 -5.79
C ILE A 437 12.52 9.60 -7.24
N ASN A 438 11.22 9.69 -7.57
CA ASN A 438 10.74 10.00 -8.92
C ASN A 438 11.35 9.09 -10.02
N ASN A 439 11.26 7.77 -9.84
CA ASN A 439 11.81 6.74 -10.75
C ASN A 439 13.35 6.73 -10.89
N VAL A 440 14.06 7.46 -10.03
CA VAL A 440 15.51 7.41 -9.89
C VAL A 440 15.85 6.66 -8.60
N VAL A 441 16.64 5.60 -8.72
CA VAL A 441 17.10 4.81 -7.58
C VAL A 441 18.37 5.43 -7.02
N VAL A 442 18.29 5.99 -5.81
CA VAL A 442 19.44 6.59 -5.13
C VAL A 442 19.80 5.76 -3.90
N GLN A 443 21.07 5.35 -3.82
CA GLN A 443 21.60 4.66 -2.66
C GLN A 443 22.19 5.68 -1.68
N LEU A 444 21.75 5.64 -0.42
CA LEU A 444 22.45 6.32 0.68
C LEU A 444 23.43 5.34 1.32
N ARG A 445 24.63 5.83 1.63
CA ARG A 445 25.65 5.19 2.46
C ARG A 445 26.06 6.15 3.56
N THR A 446 25.87 5.80 4.83
CA THR A 446 26.15 6.71 5.94
C THR A 446 26.61 6.01 7.20
N ASN A 447 27.36 6.73 8.04
CA ASN A 447 27.65 6.33 9.42
C ASN A 447 26.83 7.10 10.48
N VAL A 448 25.81 7.84 10.04
CA VAL A 448 24.93 8.61 10.91
C VAL A 448 23.57 7.93 11.00
N PRO A 449 23.23 7.27 12.12
CA PRO A 449 22.00 6.48 12.25
C PRO A 449 20.72 7.27 11.95
N HIS A 450 20.61 8.50 12.44
CA HIS A 450 19.38 9.27 12.25
C HIS A 450 19.23 9.83 10.82
N LEU A 451 20.31 9.97 10.04
CA LEU A 451 20.23 10.27 8.61
C LEU A 451 19.67 9.06 7.84
N TYR A 452 20.09 7.86 8.21
CA TYR A 452 19.55 6.61 7.67
C TYR A 452 18.06 6.46 7.97
N ASP A 453 17.64 6.72 9.21
CA ASP A 453 16.22 6.69 9.58
C ASP A 453 15.40 7.69 8.77
N PHE A 454 15.88 8.94 8.66
CA PHE A 454 15.26 9.96 7.83
C PHE A 454 15.09 9.49 6.38
N TRP A 455 16.12 8.86 5.81
CA TRP A 455 16.12 8.39 4.44
C TRP A 455 15.06 7.30 4.17
N ILE A 456 14.91 6.34 5.09
CA ILE A 456 13.90 5.27 5.00
C ILE A 456 12.49 5.82 5.19
N GLU A 457 12.33 6.79 6.09
CA GLU A 457 11.01 7.35 6.39
C GLU A 457 10.52 8.30 5.28
N ASN A 458 11.42 9.08 4.67
CA ASN A 458 11.05 10.10 3.69
C ASN A 458 10.78 9.54 2.29
N TRP A 459 11.49 8.48 1.88
CA TRP A 459 11.42 7.98 0.50
C TRP A 459 10.77 6.60 0.39
N TYR A 460 10.23 6.29 -0.79
CA TYR A 460 9.74 4.96 -1.08
C TYR A 460 10.91 3.98 -1.29
N PRO A 461 10.80 2.71 -0.86
CA PRO A 461 11.83 1.72 -1.15
C PRO A 461 11.92 1.43 -2.65
N ALA A 462 13.13 1.22 -3.15
CA ALA A 462 13.31 0.72 -4.51
C ALA A 462 12.73 -0.71 -4.66
N GLN A 463 12.24 -1.04 -5.85
CA GLN A 463 11.70 -2.39 -6.13
C GLN A 463 12.79 -3.45 -5.94
N LEU A 464 12.44 -4.55 -5.28
CA LEU A 464 13.35 -5.68 -5.07
C LEU A 464 13.61 -6.41 -6.40
N LYS A 465 14.69 -6.04 -7.09
CA LYS A 465 15.23 -6.75 -8.25
C LYS A 465 16.53 -7.46 -7.85
N PRO A 466 16.78 -8.71 -8.32
CA PRO A 466 17.97 -9.48 -7.96
C PRO A 466 19.30 -8.77 -8.24
N GLU A 467 19.32 -7.81 -9.19
CA GLU A 467 20.50 -7.04 -9.60
C GLU A 467 20.18 -5.54 -9.69
N LEU A 468 19.64 -4.96 -8.62
CA LEU A 468 19.33 -3.53 -8.60
C LEU A 468 20.64 -2.69 -8.56
N LYS A 469 21.00 -2.07 -9.69
CA LYS A 469 22.07 -1.08 -9.76
C LYS A 469 21.49 0.33 -9.47
N PRO A 470 22.01 1.08 -8.48
CA PRO A 470 21.54 2.43 -8.22
C PRO A 470 21.93 3.38 -9.36
N ASP A 471 21.05 4.33 -9.64
CA ASP A 471 21.28 5.40 -10.63
C ASP A 471 22.27 6.47 -10.11
N GLY A 472 22.31 6.65 -8.79
CA GLY A 472 23.26 7.51 -8.10
C GLY A 472 23.51 7.07 -6.66
N ILE A 473 24.62 7.52 -6.07
CA ILE A 473 25.05 7.15 -4.71
C ILE A 473 25.37 8.42 -3.92
N ILE A 474 24.90 8.49 -2.68
CA ILE A 474 25.24 9.55 -1.74
C ILE A 474 26.03 8.95 -0.57
N TYR A 475 27.22 9.47 -0.34
CA TYR A 475 28.07 9.15 0.81
C TYR A 475 27.92 10.25 1.87
N ALA A 476 27.33 9.94 3.02
CA ALA A 476 27.20 10.88 4.14
C ALA A 476 28.06 10.42 5.31
N ALA A 477 29.28 10.95 5.39
CA ALA A 477 30.30 10.58 6.36
C ALA A 477 30.46 11.67 7.42
N PHE A 478 30.29 11.30 8.69
CA PHE A 478 30.53 12.15 9.84
C PHE A 478 31.79 11.70 10.60
N GLY A 479 32.55 12.65 11.13
CA GLY A 479 33.75 12.39 11.94
C GLY A 479 35.07 12.46 11.16
N VAL A 480 35.08 13.05 9.97
CA VAL A 480 36.30 13.26 9.18
C VAL A 480 37.15 14.36 9.82
N ILE A 481 38.30 13.98 10.37
CA ILE A 481 39.19 14.89 11.08
C ILE A 481 39.79 15.92 10.11
N GLY A 482 39.75 17.20 10.49
CA GLY A 482 40.37 18.29 9.72
C GLY A 482 39.53 18.82 8.56
N ARG A 483 38.29 18.35 8.39
CA ARG A 483 37.39 18.79 7.33
C ARG A 483 36.20 19.58 7.89
N GLU A 484 35.92 20.74 7.30
CA GLU A 484 34.71 21.52 7.62
C GLU A 484 33.45 20.87 7.02
N PRO A 485 32.25 21.11 7.58
CA PRO A 485 31.01 20.62 7.00
C PRO A 485 30.82 21.11 5.56
N HIS A 486 30.80 20.19 4.60
CA HIS A 486 30.75 20.52 3.17
C HIS A 486 30.09 19.42 2.33
N ALA A 487 29.40 19.81 1.26
CA ALA A 487 28.75 18.90 0.33
C ALA A 487 29.40 18.98 -1.06
N PHE A 488 29.45 17.86 -1.78
CA PHE A 488 30.00 17.78 -3.13
C PHE A 488 29.07 16.98 -4.04
N TYR A 489 29.02 17.33 -5.31
CA TYR A 489 28.32 16.56 -6.34
C TYR A 489 29.15 16.44 -7.63
N ASN A 490 29.31 15.20 -8.10
CA ASN A 490 29.89 14.89 -9.40
C ASN A 490 28.78 14.41 -10.37
N PRO A 491 28.45 15.20 -11.41
CA PRO A 491 27.37 14.89 -12.35
C PRO A 491 27.71 13.79 -13.38
N GLU A 492 28.99 13.45 -13.56
CA GLU A 492 29.41 12.40 -14.52
C GLU A 492 29.14 11.00 -13.96
N THR A 493 29.31 10.82 -12.67
CA THR A 493 29.18 9.54 -11.97
C THR A 493 27.97 9.49 -11.04
N ASN A 494 27.15 10.54 -11.03
CA ASN A 494 25.99 10.69 -10.15
C ASN A 494 26.33 10.42 -8.66
N THR A 495 27.48 10.94 -8.22
CA THR A 495 27.97 10.71 -6.85
C THR A 495 27.82 11.99 -6.02
N GLY A 496 27.06 11.92 -4.94
CA GLY A 496 26.97 12.95 -3.92
C GLY A 496 27.80 12.60 -2.69
N ILE A 497 28.40 13.59 -2.04
CA ILE A 497 29.24 13.39 -0.84
C ILE A 497 28.91 14.48 0.18
N LEU A 498 28.67 14.10 1.43
CA LEU A 498 28.41 14.98 2.57
C LEU A 498 29.42 14.66 3.66
N PHE A 499 30.16 15.67 4.10
CA PHE A 499 31.11 15.55 5.19
C PHE A 499 30.65 16.33 6.41
N ASN A 500 30.80 15.71 7.58
CA ASN A 500 30.63 16.34 8.89
C ASN A 500 29.33 17.13 9.09
N THR A 501 28.28 16.72 8.40
CA THR A 501 26.91 17.19 8.62
C THR A 501 26.01 16.03 8.92
N ASP A 502 25.10 16.24 9.86
CA ASP A 502 24.04 15.33 10.24
C ASP A 502 22.65 15.94 9.95
N ASN A 503 22.59 16.98 9.12
CA ASN A 503 21.37 17.69 8.78
C ASN A 503 20.54 17.00 7.68
N TYR A 504 19.25 16.77 7.97
CA TYR A 504 18.25 16.23 7.04
C TYR A 504 18.07 17.14 5.83
N GLY A 505 18.02 18.46 6.04
CA GLY A 505 17.90 19.45 4.97
C GLY A 505 19.05 19.38 3.95
N SER A 506 20.29 19.27 4.42
CA SER A 506 21.48 19.10 3.56
C SER A 506 21.41 17.81 2.73
N LEU A 507 21.08 16.68 3.37
CA LEU A 507 20.93 15.40 2.69
C LEU A 507 19.78 15.40 1.67
N ARG A 508 18.62 15.92 2.07
CA ARG A 508 17.44 16.09 1.21
C ARG A 508 17.75 16.97 0.00
N SER A 509 18.43 18.09 0.22
CA SER A 509 18.75 19.03 -0.85
C SER A 509 19.69 18.42 -1.89
N LEU A 510 20.74 17.74 -1.44
CA LEU A 510 21.65 17.03 -2.33
C LEU A 510 20.93 15.92 -3.10
N ALA A 511 20.06 15.16 -2.44
CA ALA A 511 19.27 14.11 -3.08
C ALA A 511 18.37 14.65 -4.19
N PHE A 512 17.61 15.72 -3.93
CA PHE A 512 16.78 16.32 -4.97
C PHE A 512 17.57 16.86 -6.14
N GLY A 513 18.68 17.52 -5.87
CA GLY A 513 19.55 18.03 -6.92
C GLY A 513 20.09 16.94 -7.82
N LEU A 514 20.67 15.90 -7.21
CA LEU A 514 21.17 14.72 -7.91
C LEU A 514 20.05 14.05 -8.73
N VAL A 515 18.87 13.85 -8.14
CA VAL A 515 17.73 13.24 -8.83
C VAL A 515 17.24 14.11 -9.97
N ALA A 516 17.18 15.44 -9.81
CA ALA A 516 16.79 16.36 -10.88
C ALA A 516 17.77 16.33 -12.05
N ASP A 517 19.08 16.24 -11.79
CA ASP A 517 20.08 16.12 -12.85
C ASP A 517 19.96 14.77 -13.58
N ILE A 518 19.78 13.66 -12.85
CA ILE A 518 19.60 12.33 -13.46
C ILE A 518 18.28 12.25 -14.25
N ALA A 519 17.18 12.70 -13.66
CA ALA A 519 15.86 12.64 -14.28
C ALA A 519 15.80 13.50 -15.55
N ASN A 520 16.46 14.65 -15.57
CA ASN A 520 16.62 15.46 -16.77
C ASN A 520 17.38 14.71 -17.88
N LYS A 521 18.46 14.00 -17.53
CA LYS A 521 19.28 13.22 -18.49
C LYS A 521 18.57 11.96 -19.01
N LYS A 522 17.77 11.29 -18.17
CA LYS A 522 17.18 9.97 -18.48
C LYS A 522 15.73 10.01 -18.94
N TYR A 523 14.95 10.96 -18.44
CA TYR A 523 13.49 10.95 -18.54
C TYR A 523 12.90 12.27 -19.05
N GLU A 524 13.74 13.23 -19.47
CA GLU A 524 13.32 14.58 -19.90
C GLU A 524 12.46 15.33 -18.85
N MET A 525 12.57 14.93 -17.58
CA MET A 525 11.86 15.55 -16.48
C MET A 525 12.70 16.66 -15.85
N ASN A 526 12.05 17.75 -15.46
CA ASN A 526 12.69 18.85 -14.74
C ASN A 526 11.97 19.09 -13.42
N SER A 527 12.55 19.89 -12.52
CA SER A 527 11.89 20.23 -11.26
C SER A 527 11.46 21.69 -11.21
N ILE A 528 10.31 21.93 -10.61
CA ILE A 528 9.83 23.27 -10.24
C ILE A 528 9.86 23.35 -8.72
N ARG A 529 10.51 24.40 -8.20
CA ARG A 529 10.46 24.70 -6.78
C ARG A 529 9.31 25.66 -6.49
N GLY A 530 8.34 25.20 -5.71
CA GLY A 530 7.16 25.96 -5.32
C GLY A 530 6.25 25.18 -4.39
N MET A 531 5.26 25.88 -3.84
CA MET A 531 4.14 25.26 -3.13
C MET A 531 3.03 25.00 -4.12
N SER A 532 2.42 23.81 -4.10
CA SER A 532 1.43 23.41 -5.10
C SER A 532 0.25 22.68 -4.47
N ALA A 533 -0.91 22.90 -5.07
CA ALA A 533 -2.17 22.30 -4.69
C ALA A 533 -3.09 22.23 -5.91
N ASP A 534 -4.22 21.56 -5.75
CA ASP A 534 -5.26 21.43 -6.78
C ASP A 534 -6.56 22.07 -6.28
N TYR A 535 -7.20 22.86 -7.15
CA TYR A 535 -8.53 23.40 -6.92
C TYR A 535 -9.46 22.89 -8.02
N LYS A 536 -10.33 21.93 -7.68
CA LYS A 536 -11.34 21.32 -8.59
C LYS A 536 -10.76 20.80 -9.91
N GLY A 537 -9.60 20.14 -9.86
CA GLY A 537 -8.88 19.60 -11.01
C GLY A 537 -7.98 20.60 -11.75
N ASN A 538 -7.84 21.81 -11.21
CA ASN A 538 -6.91 22.82 -11.70
C ASN A 538 -5.72 22.94 -10.75
N GLY A 539 -4.64 22.22 -11.07
CA GLY A 539 -3.39 22.32 -10.34
C GLY A 539 -2.76 23.71 -10.47
N PHE A 540 -2.28 24.26 -9.37
CA PHE A 540 -1.58 25.54 -9.35
C PHE A 540 -0.30 25.50 -8.53
N VAL A 541 0.64 26.40 -8.84
CA VAL A 541 1.93 26.50 -8.15
C VAL A 541 2.21 27.95 -7.75
N LEU A 542 2.63 28.15 -6.50
CA LEU A 542 3.16 29.41 -5.98
C LEU A 542 4.70 29.34 -5.96
N VAL A 543 5.33 30.16 -6.79
CA VAL A 543 6.79 30.24 -6.95
C VAL A 543 7.25 31.62 -6.49
N GLY A 544 8.42 31.73 -5.86
CA GLY A 544 8.99 33.04 -5.52
C GLY A 544 10.10 32.96 -4.49
N PRO A 545 10.75 34.08 -4.17
CA PRO A 545 11.88 34.12 -3.25
C PRO A 545 11.48 33.90 -1.79
N LYS A 546 12.48 33.69 -0.93
CA LYS A 546 12.30 33.77 0.53
C LYS A 546 11.81 35.19 0.87
N GLY A 547 10.84 35.29 1.80
CA GLY A 547 10.26 36.58 2.21
C GLY A 547 9.00 37.00 1.44
N ALA A 548 8.64 36.34 0.33
CA ALA A 548 7.45 36.68 -0.47
C ALA A 548 6.11 36.17 0.12
N LYS A 549 5.98 36.04 1.45
CA LYS A 549 4.78 35.58 2.18
C LYS A 549 4.07 34.33 1.63
N LYS A 550 4.81 33.46 0.91
CA LYS A 550 4.23 32.30 0.21
C LYS A 550 3.61 31.30 1.17
N THR A 551 4.25 31.09 2.31
CA THR A 551 3.82 30.15 3.33
C THR A 551 2.45 30.55 3.86
N GLU A 552 2.31 31.80 4.29
CA GLU A 552 1.09 32.36 4.86
C GLU A 552 -0.07 32.30 3.85
N ILE A 553 0.18 32.71 2.61
CA ILE A 553 -0.81 32.67 1.52
C ILE A 553 -1.22 31.23 1.19
N PHE A 554 -0.25 30.32 1.03
CA PHE A 554 -0.52 28.93 0.66
C PHE A 554 -1.33 28.19 1.73
N TYR A 555 -0.92 28.28 3.00
CA TYR A 555 -1.65 27.61 4.07
C TYR A 555 -3.00 28.27 4.36
N GLY A 556 -3.16 29.57 4.09
CA GLY A 556 -4.47 30.22 4.09
C GLY A 556 -5.40 29.66 3.02
N LEU A 557 -4.91 29.42 1.80
CA LEU A 557 -5.68 28.77 0.74
C LEU A 557 -6.15 27.37 1.16
N LEU A 558 -5.30 26.58 1.84
CA LEU A 558 -5.66 25.23 2.30
C LEU A 558 -6.80 25.19 3.33
N LYS A 559 -7.24 26.33 3.89
CA LYS A 559 -8.47 26.41 4.70
C LYS A 559 -9.75 26.21 3.86
N ASN A 560 -9.65 26.35 2.54
CA ASN A 560 -10.77 26.10 1.64
C ASN A 560 -10.96 24.59 1.40
N ASP A 561 -12.17 24.10 1.67
CA ASP A 561 -12.54 22.69 1.55
C ASP A 561 -12.53 22.15 0.11
N ASP A 562 -12.41 23.00 -0.90
CA ASP A 562 -12.28 22.57 -2.30
C ASP A 562 -10.81 22.46 -2.76
N ILE A 563 -9.85 22.88 -1.92
CA ILE A 563 -8.42 22.76 -2.24
C ILE A 563 -7.89 21.43 -1.69
N THR A 564 -7.07 20.79 -2.51
CA THR A 564 -6.39 19.53 -2.20
C THR A 564 -4.88 19.75 -2.22
N PHE A 565 -4.21 19.39 -1.12
CA PHE A 565 -2.77 19.60 -0.95
C PHE A 565 -1.94 18.69 -1.89
N HIS A 566 -0.79 19.17 -2.38
CA HIS A 566 0.13 18.37 -3.21
C HIS A 566 1.58 18.41 -2.71
N SER A 567 2.23 19.57 -2.70
CA SER A 567 3.64 19.70 -2.25
C SER A 567 3.94 21.09 -1.66
N THR A 568 4.89 21.16 -0.73
CA THR A 568 5.30 22.40 -0.04
C THR A 568 6.60 23.02 -0.54
N ASP A 569 7.38 22.35 -1.39
CA ASP A 569 8.73 22.83 -1.75
C ASP A 569 9.14 22.51 -3.18
N ILE A 570 9.09 21.25 -3.61
CA ILE A 570 9.52 20.85 -4.96
C ILE A 570 8.57 19.81 -5.55
N MET A 571 8.45 19.85 -6.88
CA MET A 571 7.78 18.84 -7.69
C MET A 571 8.61 18.51 -8.91
N PHE A 572 8.50 17.26 -9.37
CA PHE A 572 9.09 16.79 -10.61
C PHE A 572 8.05 16.85 -11.71
N VAL A 573 8.41 17.48 -12.82
CA VAL A 573 7.48 17.88 -13.87
C VAL A 573 7.86 17.22 -15.18
N SER A 574 6.87 16.56 -15.79
CA SER A 574 6.93 16.04 -17.15
C SER A 574 5.96 16.81 -18.05
N LEU A 575 6.37 17.02 -19.29
CA LEU A 575 5.58 17.73 -20.29
C LEU A 575 5.03 16.72 -21.31
N ASN A 576 3.70 16.57 -21.32
CA ASN A 576 3.00 15.80 -22.35
C ASN A 576 2.36 16.77 -23.36
N ASP A 577 1.89 16.28 -24.51
CA ASP A 577 1.33 17.11 -25.58
C ASP A 577 0.23 18.08 -25.11
N LYS A 578 -0.57 17.68 -24.11
CA LYS A 578 -1.72 18.45 -23.60
C LYS A 578 -1.70 18.79 -22.11
N LYS A 579 -0.73 18.32 -21.31
CA LYS A 579 -0.73 18.42 -19.84
C LYS A 579 0.66 18.70 -19.28
N ILE A 580 0.70 19.37 -18.14
CA ILE A 580 1.91 19.59 -17.34
C ILE A 580 1.73 18.75 -16.07
N LEU A 581 2.23 17.52 -16.07
CA LEU A 581 2.07 16.62 -14.93
C LEU A 581 3.18 16.90 -13.92
N ALA A 582 2.81 17.06 -12.65
CA ALA A 582 3.73 17.31 -11.57
C ALA A 582 3.53 16.27 -10.47
N GLU A 583 4.61 15.62 -10.06
CA GLU A 583 4.63 14.59 -9.02
C GLU A 583 5.38 15.09 -7.78
N ASN A 584 4.84 14.75 -6.60
CA ASN A 584 5.54 14.90 -5.33
C ASN A 584 6.27 13.57 -4.98
N PRO A 585 7.61 13.55 -4.95
CA PRO A 585 8.37 12.34 -4.66
C PRO A 585 8.44 11.99 -3.17
N GLU A 586 8.09 12.93 -2.27
CA GLU A 586 8.19 12.72 -0.83
C GLU A 586 7.05 11.85 -0.29
N ARG A 587 7.39 10.87 0.55
CA ARG A 587 6.40 10.11 1.32
C ARG A 587 5.94 10.88 2.55
N LYS A 588 6.87 11.58 3.22
CA LYS A 588 6.60 12.47 4.36
C LYS A 588 7.13 13.85 4.03
N ILE A 589 6.28 14.86 3.99
CA ILE A 589 6.74 16.20 3.64
C ILE A 589 7.67 16.76 4.73
N TYR A 590 8.80 17.33 4.30
CA TYR A 590 9.75 17.98 5.19
C TYR A 590 9.41 19.46 5.34
N ILE A 591 8.75 19.81 6.44
CA ILE A 591 8.08 21.10 6.61
C ILE A 591 8.65 21.86 7.82
N PRO A 592 8.97 23.17 7.70
CA PRO A 592 9.42 23.94 8.85
C PRO A 592 8.34 24.01 9.95
N THR A 593 8.69 23.77 11.21
CA THR A 593 7.70 23.73 12.31
C THR A 593 7.09 25.09 12.62
N PHE A 594 7.79 26.19 12.28
CA PHE A 594 7.26 27.55 12.42
C PHE A 594 6.01 27.82 11.55
N THR A 595 5.74 26.98 10.55
CA THR A 595 4.50 27.07 9.72
C THR A 595 3.23 26.93 10.56
N SER A 596 3.32 26.29 11.74
CA SER A 596 2.23 26.24 12.71
C SER A 596 1.76 27.62 13.19
N ALA A 597 2.60 28.66 13.11
CA ALA A 597 2.19 30.02 13.42
C ALA A 597 1.16 30.57 12.42
N ALA A 598 1.31 30.25 11.13
CA ALA A 598 0.37 30.65 10.07
C ALA A 598 -0.82 29.68 9.96
N PHE A 599 -0.62 28.40 10.31
CA PHE A 599 -1.64 27.37 10.28
C PHE A 599 -1.63 26.56 11.59
N PRO A 600 -2.29 27.06 12.65
CA PRO A 600 -2.22 26.48 14.01
C PRO A 600 -2.63 25.00 14.12
N THR A 601 -3.49 24.54 13.22
CA THR A 601 -3.91 23.14 13.11
C THR A 601 -2.74 22.19 12.84
N LEU A 602 -1.61 22.66 12.30
CA LEU A 602 -0.41 21.83 12.11
C LEU A 602 0.34 21.54 13.41
N ALA A 603 0.19 22.37 14.44
CA ALA A 603 0.94 22.19 15.69
C ALA A 603 0.69 20.79 16.27
N ASP A 604 -0.57 20.39 16.36
CA ASP A 604 -0.99 19.06 16.84
C ASP A 604 -0.45 17.92 15.98
N LEU A 605 -0.31 18.14 14.67
CA LEU A 605 0.28 17.16 13.76
C LEU A 605 1.79 17.06 13.98
N PHE A 606 2.49 18.19 14.13
CA PHE A 606 3.93 18.23 14.38
C PHE A 606 4.31 17.58 15.70
N TYR A 607 3.49 17.74 16.74
CA TYR A 607 3.71 17.03 18.01
C TYR A 607 3.68 15.51 17.89
N ARG A 608 3.10 14.98 16.80
CA ARG A 608 3.04 13.54 16.47
C ARG A 608 4.00 13.15 15.35
N SER A 609 4.71 14.12 14.76
CA SER A 609 5.69 13.91 13.69
C SER A 609 7.11 13.87 14.26
N LYS A 610 7.96 13.02 13.68
CA LYS A 610 9.40 13.10 13.94
C LYS A 610 9.91 14.47 13.50
N CYS A 611 10.60 15.16 14.38
CA CYS A 611 11.10 16.50 14.14
C CYS A 611 12.62 16.57 14.20
N GLU A 612 13.19 17.42 13.36
CA GLU A 612 14.57 17.87 13.41
C GLU A 612 14.65 19.17 14.25
N ASN A 613 15.66 19.27 15.11
CA ASN A 613 16.08 20.48 15.82
C ASN A 613 15.00 21.16 16.69
N VAL A 614 14.02 20.41 17.19
CA VAL A 614 13.04 20.93 18.15
C VAL A 614 13.65 21.18 19.52
N ILE A 615 13.20 22.26 20.17
CA ILE A 615 13.52 22.58 21.56
C ILE A 615 12.51 21.88 22.46
N SER A 616 13.01 20.99 23.31
CA SER A 616 12.23 20.20 24.26
C SER A 616 12.48 20.57 25.72
N LYS A 617 13.35 21.54 25.98
CA LYS A 617 13.71 22.00 27.33
C LYS A 617 13.54 23.51 27.45
N ALA A 618 12.86 23.95 28.51
CA ALA A 618 12.69 25.37 28.80
C ALA A 618 14.04 26.12 28.92
N SER A 619 15.08 25.47 29.43
CA SER A 619 16.43 26.04 29.53
C SER A 619 17.10 26.34 28.18
N GLU A 620 16.64 25.72 27.10
CA GLU A 620 17.13 25.93 25.73
C GLU A 620 16.28 26.97 24.97
N CYS A 621 15.22 27.51 25.59
CA CYS A 621 14.32 28.48 24.99
C CYS A 621 14.86 29.91 25.12
N GLU A 622 15.31 30.50 24.01
CA GLU A 622 15.87 31.85 23.96
C GLU A 622 14.83 32.94 23.60
N THR A 623 13.58 32.55 23.32
CA THR A 623 12.52 33.47 22.88
C THR A 623 11.94 34.28 24.05
N ARG A 624 12.02 35.61 23.98
CA ARG A 624 11.47 36.53 25.01
C ARG A 624 9.96 36.37 25.24
N ASP A 625 9.19 36.11 24.19
CA ASP A 625 7.74 35.90 24.29
C ASP A 625 7.38 34.65 25.09
N CYS A 626 8.28 33.66 25.12
CA CYS A 626 8.12 32.43 25.91
C CYS A 626 8.52 32.60 27.39
N GLN A 627 9.06 33.75 27.79
CA GLN A 627 9.44 34.04 29.18
C GLN A 627 8.31 34.67 30.00
N GLN A 628 7.16 34.97 29.37
CA GLN A 628 5.96 35.40 30.07
C GLN A 628 5.12 34.20 30.57
N PRO A 629 4.35 34.33 31.67
CA PRO A 629 3.45 33.27 32.13
C PRO A 629 2.49 32.83 31.02
N ASN A 630 2.40 31.53 30.75
CA ASN A 630 1.62 30.93 29.65
C ASN A 630 2.05 31.35 28.24
N GLY A 631 3.24 31.93 28.07
CA GLY A 631 3.77 32.34 26.77
C GLY A 631 4.37 31.19 25.95
N CYS A 632 4.75 30.10 26.61
CA CYS A 632 5.37 28.92 26.00
C CYS A 632 4.40 27.74 25.89
N ASP A 633 4.38 27.07 24.75
CA ASP A 633 3.56 25.86 24.55
C ASP A 633 3.97 24.74 25.54
N MET A 634 5.25 24.73 25.95
CA MET A 634 5.75 23.80 26.96
C MET A 634 5.18 24.07 28.36
N ASP A 635 4.86 25.32 28.70
CA ASP A 635 4.18 25.65 29.97
C ASP A 635 2.72 25.15 29.97
N SER A 636 2.15 24.99 28.78
CA SER A 636 0.80 24.47 28.55
C SER A 636 0.77 22.93 28.40
N GLY A 637 1.89 22.24 28.66
CA GLY A 637 1.97 20.78 28.64
C GLY A 637 2.37 20.15 27.30
N TYR A 638 2.72 20.94 26.28
CA TYR A 638 3.21 20.41 25.02
C TYR A 638 4.71 20.02 25.11
N PRO A 639 5.16 18.98 24.38
CA PRO A 639 6.54 18.47 24.48
C PRO A 639 7.62 19.42 23.98
N TYR A 640 7.28 20.27 23.02
CA TYR A 640 8.23 21.04 22.24
C TYR A 640 7.74 22.48 22.10
N CYS A 641 8.68 23.41 22.07
CA CYS A 641 8.40 24.81 21.74
C CYS A 641 8.80 25.10 20.30
N PHE A 642 7.83 25.10 19.38
CA PHE A 642 8.10 25.45 17.98
C PHE A 642 8.46 26.93 17.81
N LYS A 643 7.92 27.83 18.65
CA LYS A 643 8.25 29.27 18.66
C LYS A 643 9.73 29.55 18.88
N ALA A 644 10.40 28.76 19.72
CA ALA A 644 11.84 28.86 19.96
C ALA A 644 12.67 28.06 18.95
N SER A 645 12.07 27.13 18.21
CA SER A 645 12.74 26.20 17.32
C SER A 645 12.87 26.74 15.89
N LYS A 646 13.61 27.84 15.70
CA LYS A 646 13.69 28.55 14.39
C LYS A 646 14.22 27.69 13.23
N ASP A 647 15.11 26.74 13.52
CA ASP A 647 15.73 25.85 12.53
C ASP A 647 15.11 24.44 12.54
N SER A 648 13.88 24.31 13.06
CA SER A 648 13.22 23.02 13.20
C SER A 648 12.28 22.69 12.04
N TYR A 649 12.23 21.40 11.72
CA TYR A 649 11.40 20.83 10.68
C TYR A 649 10.70 19.58 11.19
N ALA A 650 9.47 19.34 10.74
CA ALA A 650 8.72 18.12 10.97
C ALA A 650 8.75 17.25 9.70
N MET A 651 8.81 15.93 9.90
CA MET A 651 8.52 14.93 8.87
C MET A 651 7.05 14.56 8.96
N LEU A 652 6.21 15.32 8.28
CA LEU A 652 4.76 15.20 8.38
C LEU A 652 4.22 14.22 7.33
N ASP A 653 3.34 13.31 7.74
CA ASP A 653 2.57 12.51 6.79
C ASP A 653 1.51 13.41 6.12
N PRO A 654 1.55 13.60 4.79
CA PRO A 654 0.67 14.56 4.14
C PRO A 654 -0.82 14.18 4.22
N TYR A 655 -1.16 12.91 4.43
CA TYR A 655 -2.56 12.48 4.58
C TYR A 655 -3.17 12.90 5.93
N TRP A 656 -2.36 13.40 6.88
CA TRP A 656 -2.86 13.98 8.12
C TRP A 656 -3.40 15.40 7.93
N ILE A 657 -3.08 16.06 6.82
CA ILE A 657 -3.61 17.37 6.47
C ILE A 657 -4.99 17.15 5.84
N GLY A 658 -6.05 17.33 6.63
CA GLY A 658 -7.44 17.26 6.15
C GLY A 658 -7.98 15.86 5.82
N GLY A 659 -7.16 14.80 5.89
CA GLY A 659 -7.56 13.40 5.70
C GLY A 659 -7.12 12.79 4.36
N MET A 660 -7.45 11.51 4.13
CA MET A 660 -6.95 10.73 2.99
C MET A 660 -7.31 11.33 1.61
N TYR A 661 -8.44 12.03 1.50
CA TYR A 661 -8.90 12.65 0.25
C TYR A 661 -8.38 14.07 0.04
N LYS A 662 -7.60 14.60 0.97
CA LYS A 662 -7.10 15.99 0.98
C LYS A 662 -5.65 16.13 0.51
N HIS A 663 -5.09 15.06 -0.04
CA HIS A 663 -3.75 15.03 -0.60
C HIS A 663 -3.73 14.31 -1.95
N LEU A 664 -3.07 14.90 -2.94
CA LEU A 664 -2.76 14.30 -4.23
C LEU A 664 -1.25 14.06 -4.34
N LYS A 665 -0.87 12.98 -5.02
CA LYS A 665 0.54 12.72 -5.37
C LYS A 665 0.96 13.30 -6.72
N GLU A 666 -0.03 13.52 -7.59
CA GLU A 666 0.15 14.05 -8.92
C GLU A 666 -0.92 15.10 -9.18
N ILE A 667 -0.54 16.22 -9.79
CA ILE A 667 -1.47 17.26 -10.27
C ILE A 667 -1.16 17.62 -11.73
N ASN A 668 -2.17 18.15 -12.43
CA ASN A 668 -1.99 18.79 -13.73
C ASN A 668 -1.90 20.30 -13.55
N ILE A 669 -0.71 20.88 -13.71
CA ILE A 669 -0.48 22.31 -13.54
C ILE A 669 -1.17 23.08 -14.67
N ARG A 670 -2.11 23.95 -14.29
CA ARG A 670 -2.83 24.88 -15.17
C ARG A 670 -2.37 26.32 -14.99
N THR A 671 -1.99 26.70 -13.76
CA THR A 671 -1.66 28.08 -13.41
C THR A 671 -0.43 28.17 -12.53
N ILE A 672 0.46 29.12 -12.81
CA ILE A 672 1.65 29.42 -12.02
C ILE A 672 1.59 30.88 -11.56
N PHE A 673 1.78 31.09 -10.26
CA PHE A 673 1.85 32.40 -9.65
C PHE A 673 3.30 32.67 -9.21
N ILE A 674 3.89 33.73 -9.76
CA ILE A 674 5.19 34.24 -9.36
C ILE A 674 4.96 35.34 -8.32
N MET A 675 5.33 35.04 -7.08
CA MET A 675 5.15 35.91 -5.92
C MET A 675 6.35 36.85 -5.80
N LYS A 676 6.10 38.17 -5.76
CA LYS A 676 7.16 39.18 -5.67
C LYS A 676 6.70 40.36 -4.81
N SER A 677 7.64 41.02 -4.13
CA SER A 677 7.43 42.35 -3.54
C SER A 677 7.82 43.41 -4.58
N ASP A 678 6.87 44.24 -4.99
CA ASP A 678 7.09 45.28 -6.00
C ASP A 678 6.35 46.59 -5.65
N SER A 679 6.85 47.71 -6.15
CA SER A 679 6.25 49.05 -5.99
C SER A 679 5.09 49.32 -6.94
N GLY A 680 4.86 48.45 -7.93
CA GLY A 680 3.78 48.57 -8.93
C GLY A 680 2.36 48.56 -8.33
N ASN A 681 1.39 49.07 -9.10
CA ASN A 681 0.01 49.28 -8.62
C ASN A 681 -0.89 48.04 -8.66
N ASP A 682 -0.66 47.10 -9.59
CA ASP A 682 -1.52 45.92 -9.74
C ASP A 682 -1.21 44.85 -8.68
N GLN A 683 -2.24 44.30 -8.05
CA GLN A 683 -2.10 43.16 -7.12
C GLN A 683 -1.77 41.86 -7.87
N ILE A 684 -2.46 41.60 -8.99
CA ILE A 684 -2.25 40.43 -9.83
C ILE A 684 -2.23 40.83 -11.31
N ARG A 685 -1.20 40.40 -12.06
CA ARG A 685 -1.03 40.73 -13.47
C ARG A 685 -0.59 39.51 -14.25
N GLN A 686 -1.25 39.21 -15.37
CA GLN A 686 -0.84 38.12 -16.25
C GLN A 686 0.49 38.47 -16.92
N LEU A 687 1.41 37.50 -16.97
CA LEU A 687 2.72 37.63 -17.60
C LEU A 687 2.74 36.89 -18.94
N ASP A 688 3.46 37.44 -19.91
CA ASP A 688 3.88 36.66 -21.07
C ASP A 688 5.02 35.69 -20.71
N SER A 689 5.23 34.67 -21.53
CA SER A 689 6.21 33.61 -21.25
C SER A 689 7.65 34.12 -21.17
N ASN A 690 8.03 35.16 -21.93
CA ASN A 690 9.39 35.71 -21.90
C ASN A 690 9.63 36.52 -20.64
N GLU A 691 8.65 37.34 -20.25
CA GLU A 691 8.71 38.12 -19.01
C GLU A 691 8.81 37.18 -17.79
N ALA A 692 7.98 36.13 -17.73
CA ALA A 692 8.00 35.16 -16.65
C ALA A 692 9.35 34.42 -16.54
N VAL A 693 9.93 33.98 -17.66
CA VAL A 693 11.26 33.33 -17.68
C VAL A 693 12.35 34.28 -17.21
N SER A 694 12.31 35.55 -17.64
CA SER A 694 13.30 36.55 -17.22
C SER A 694 13.26 36.80 -15.71
N ILE A 695 12.06 36.83 -15.11
CA ILE A 695 11.90 36.98 -13.67
C ILE A 695 12.47 35.77 -12.93
N LEU A 696 12.13 34.56 -13.36
CA LEU A 696 12.63 33.32 -12.74
C LEU A 696 14.14 33.18 -12.88
N GLU A 697 14.72 33.48 -14.04
CA GLU A 697 16.17 33.42 -14.28
C GLU A 697 16.94 34.32 -13.30
N LYS A 698 16.49 35.56 -13.11
CA LYS A 698 17.15 36.53 -12.22
C LYS A 698 17.18 36.05 -10.77
N GLY A 699 16.13 35.36 -10.33
CA GLY A 699 16.15 34.65 -9.05
C GLY A 699 16.33 35.54 -7.82
N TRP A 700 15.94 36.82 -7.89
CA TRP A 700 16.21 37.80 -6.84
C TRP A 700 15.43 37.52 -5.55
N SER A 701 16.14 37.45 -4.42
CA SER A 701 15.53 37.40 -3.09
C SER A 701 15.46 38.81 -2.48
N SER A 702 14.25 39.37 -2.38
CA SER A 702 14.01 40.69 -1.79
C SER A 702 13.58 40.53 -0.33
N GLY A 703 14.31 41.14 0.61
CA GLY A 703 13.92 41.11 2.02
C GLY A 703 14.88 41.73 3.02
N LEU A 704 15.69 42.74 2.64
CA LEU A 704 16.32 43.79 3.48
C LEU A 704 17.13 44.72 2.53
N LEU A 705 17.31 45.97 2.92
CA LEU A 705 17.72 47.12 2.10
C LEU A 705 19.10 46.96 1.39
N THR A 706 19.13 47.35 0.10
CA THR A 706 20.25 47.66 -0.84
C THR A 706 20.63 46.62 -1.94
N PRO A 707 20.86 47.06 -3.21
CA PRO A 707 21.07 46.18 -4.37
C PRO A 707 22.38 45.37 -4.44
N SER A 708 23.38 45.68 -3.62
CA SER A 708 24.74 45.15 -3.75
C SER A 708 24.97 43.79 -3.06
N ASP A 709 24.01 43.31 -2.26
CA ASP A 709 24.18 42.12 -1.40
C ASP A 709 23.36 40.89 -1.85
N HIS A 710 22.81 40.90 -3.07
CA HIS A 710 21.89 39.84 -3.53
C HIS A 710 22.62 38.52 -3.90
N LYS A 711 22.37 37.45 -3.14
CA LYS A 711 22.62 36.07 -3.61
C LYS A 711 21.52 35.68 -4.62
N THR A 712 21.88 35.52 -5.89
CA THR A 712 20.95 35.06 -6.93
C THR A 712 20.72 33.56 -6.82
N LEU A 713 19.46 33.14 -6.91
CA LEU A 713 19.07 31.72 -6.95
C LEU A 713 18.27 31.50 -8.23
N PRO A 714 18.90 31.06 -9.33
CA PRO A 714 18.21 30.84 -10.60
C PRO A 714 16.96 29.98 -10.42
N PHE A 715 15.85 30.42 -11.01
CA PHE A 715 14.53 29.78 -10.93
C PHE A 715 13.99 29.61 -9.50
N TYR A 716 14.55 30.36 -8.53
CA TYR A 716 14.32 30.22 -7.10
C TYR A 716 14.60 28.82 -6.55
N ASN A 717 15.34 27.98 -7.27
CA ASN A 717 15.56 26.58 -6.93
C ASN A 717 16.86 26.40 -6.14
N LEU A 718 16.73 26.15 -4.83
CA LEU A 718 17.87 25.89 -3.93
C LEU A 718 18.49 24.49 -4.11
N HIS A 719 17.79 23.58 -4.81
CA HIS A 719 18.25 22.23 -5.13
C HIS A 719 18.94 22.17 -6.50
N PHE A 720 19.26 23.32 -7.09
CA PHE A 720 19.89 23.38 -8.40
C PHE A 720 21.39 23.09 -8.28
N VAL A 721 21.81 21.88 -8.64
CA VAL A 721 23.17 21.36 -8.38
C VAL A 721 24.11 21.39 -9.57
N VAL A 722 23.70 21.93 -10.72
CA VAL A 722 24.60 22.09 -11.88
C VAL A 722 24.33 23.45 -12.51
N ASN A 723 25.18 24.42 -12.19
CA ASN A 723 25.03 25.80 -12.64
C ASN A 723 25.94 26.14 -13.84
N THR A 724 25.84 25.37 -14.92
CA THR A 724 26.53 25.70 -16.18
C THR A 724 25.63 26.52 -17.11
N PRO A 725 26.19 27.36 -18.01
CA PRO A 725 25.40 28.12 -18.98
C PRO A 725 24.43 27.25 -19.78
N GLU A 726 24.84 26.03 -20.16
CA GLU A 726 24.02 25.08 -20.93
C GLU A 726 22.83 24.59 -20.11
N LYS A 727 23.03 24.28 -18.82
CA LYS A 727 21.94 23.85 -17.92
C LYS A 727 20.95 24.97 -17.63
N ILE A 728 21.44 26.21 -17.48
CA ILE A 728 20.58 27.38 -17.35
C ILE A 728 19.70 27.54 -18.60
N GLU A 729 20.27 27.41 -19.80
CA GLU A 729 19.53 27.54 -21.05
C GLU A 729 18.52 26.40 -21.26
N ALA A 730 18.87 25.18 -20.85
CA ALA A 730 17.93 24.05 -20.83
C ALA A 730 16.73 24.33 -19.91
N TYR A 731 16.97 24.88 -18.71
CA TYR A 731 15.90 25.26 -17.79
C TYR A 731 15.04 26.41 -18.31
N LYS A 732 15.63 27.40 -18.99
CA LYS A 732 14.87 28.45 -19.69
C LYS A 732 13.93 27.84 -20.72
N THR A 733 14.44 26.91 -21.53
CA THR A 733 13.66 26.21 -22.54
C THR A 733 12.50 25.45 -21.91
N PHE A 734 12.76 24.72 -20.83
CA PHE A 734 11.74 24.05 -20.03
C PHE A 734 10.64 25.01 -19.53
N TYR A 735 11.02 26.11 -18.87
CA TYR A 735 10.04 27.10 -18.37
C TYR A 735 9.27 27.79 -19.51
N ARG A 736 9.89 28.05 -20.66
CA ARG A 736 9.18 28.56 -21.85
C ARG A 736 8.08 27.61 -22.27
N GLU A 737 8.34 26.31 -22.32
CA GLU A 737 7.32 25.30 -22.67
C GLU A 737 6.23 25.17 -21.61
N VAL A 738 6.60 25.22 -20.32
CA VAL A 738 5.64 25.26 -19.21
C VAL A 738 4.69 26.46 -19.36
N PHE A 739 5.21 27.66 -19.62
CA PHE A 739 4.40 28.87 -19.75
C PHE A 739 3.65 29.00 -21.08
N LYS A 740 3.96 28.18 -22.10
CA LYS A 740 3.09 28.04 -23.28
C LYS A 740 1.85 27.21 -22.99
N LYS A 741 1.94 26.28 -22.02
CA LYS A 741 0.88 25.32 -21.68
C LYS A 741 0.10 25.67 -20.40
N SER A 742 0.54 26.70 -19.67
CA SER A 742 -0.09 27.18 -18.42
C SER A 742 -0.29 28.69 -18.44
N LYS A 743 -1.22 29.19 -17.62
CA LYS A 743 -1.33 30.63 -17.35
C LYS A 743 -0.29 31.04 -16.30
N CYS A 744 0.40 32.16 -16.51
CA CYS A 744 1.38 32.68 -15.56
C CYS A 744 0.98 34.08 -15.08
N TYR A 745 1.03 34.30 -13.76
CA TYR A 745 0.66 35.56 -13.14
C TYR A 745 1.75 36.04 -12.19
N LEU A 746 2.01 37.34 -12.18
CA LEU A 746 2.77 38.02 -11.13
C LEU A 746 1.80 38.41 -10.02
N VAL A 747 2.13 38.07 -8.77
CA VAL A 747 1.37 38.47 -7.58
C VAL A 747 2.24 39.39 -6.73
N ASN A 748 1.77 40.62 -6.54
CA ASN A 748 2.43 41.62 -5.71
C ASN A 748 1.99 41.49 -4.26
N VAL A 749 2.88 40.98 -3.40
CA VAL A 749 2.56 40.68 -1.99
C VAL A 749 2.51 41.91 -1.08
N GLU A 750 2.86 43.10 -1.60
CA GLU A 750 2.74 44.38 -0.89
C GLU A 750 1.38 45.07 -1.12
N LYS A 751 0.57 44.55 -2.07
CA LYS A 751 -0.71 45.15 -2.45
C LYS A 751 -1.86 44.28 -1.98
N GLY A 752 -2.40 44.62 -0.81
CA GLY A 752 -3.56 43.97 -0.20
C GLY A 752 -3.19 43.06 0.96
N THR A 753 -4.22 42.62 1.68
CA THR A 753 -4.09 41.66 2.78
C THR A 753 -3.86 40.24 2.26
N GLU A 754 -3.43 39.32 3.12
CA GLU A 754 -3.28 37.91 2.76
C GLU A 754 -4.59 37.31 2.24
N GLU A 755 -5.72 37.67 2.85
CA GLU A 755 -7.06 37.22 2.45
C GLU A 755 -7.47 37.77 1.07
N GLU A 756 -7.17 39.04 0.79
CA GLU A 756 -7.42 39.65 -0.52
C GLU A 756 -6.60 38.95 -1.62
N ILE A 757 -5.33 38.65 -1.35
CA ILE A 757 -4.46 37.94 -2.30
C ILE A 757 -4.96 36.52 -2.53
N GLN A 758 -5.35 35.80 -1.46
CA GLN A 758 -5.91 34.44 -1.56
C GLN A 758 -7.17 34.42 -2.41
N LYS A 759 -8.07 35.39 -2.20
CA LYS A 759 -9.28 35.54 -3.00
C LYS A 759 -8.95 35.79 -4.48
N SER A 760 -8.05 36.73 -4.77
CA SER A 760 -7.61 37.02 -6.14
C SER A 760 -6.97 35.80 -6.83
N ILE A 761 -6.23 34.96 -6.09
CA ILE A 761 -5.69 33.70 -6.61
C ILE A 761 -6.83 32.75 -6.99
N LEU A 762 -7.81 32.55 -6.11
CA LEU A 762 -8.95 31.67 -6.36
C LEU A 762 -9.81 32.15 -7.53
N ASP A 763 -10.06 33.46 -7.62
CA ASP A 763 -10.82 34.09 -8.69
C ASP A 763 -10.13 33.92 -10.07
N VAL A 764 -8.80 33.79 -10.11
CA VAL A 764 -8.04 33.55 -11.34
C VAL A 764 -7.99 32.08 -11.75
N ILE A 765 -8.07 31.16 -10.78
CA ILE A 765 -8.09 29.71 -11.06
C ILE A 765 -9.47 29.26 -11.53
N ASN A 766 -10.53 29.79 -10.91
CA ASN A 766 -11.93 29.55 -11.28
C ASN A 766 -12.26 30.11 -12.66
#